data_AF-A0A936KSM2-F1
#
_entry.id   AF-A0A936KSM2-F1
#
_cell.length_a   1.000
_cell.length_b   1.000
_cell.length_c   1.000
_cell.angle_alpha   90.00
_cell.angle_beta   90.00
_cell.angle_gamma   90.00
#
_symmetry.space_group_name_H-M   'P 1'
#
loop_
_entity.id
_entity.type
_entity.pdbx_description
1 polymer ?
#
loop_
_entity_poly.entity_id
_entity_poly.type
_entity_poly.pdbx_seq_one_letter_code
_entity_poly.pdbx_strand_id
1 'polypeptide(L)'
;MVTEIVRYHTLGRPMLVGTTSVESSERVSNRLKAEPVRRLMQYALVRDHYLRANNLEEDGRLITELVPFNEAIDKITPDALRSFIKPHGMSSISLDDDKNLNTILDILRLPEIAKNRLKSVLQGGVPHQVLNARKHTEESQIIAGAGAFGAVTIATNMAGRGVDIKLGGEIAEEVISAVNRVLGKAGIKDPFDMTLQERREALQKADPSTYGIYDAEVQLFLQYFEDMESVKQLGGLHVIGSERHEARRIDNQLRGRAARQGDPGSSRFYLSLQDDLMRLFGGDQVSGLMERLKVDDTLPLEVRLVSNIIEGSQTRVEGANFDVRKHLLEYDDVLNKQRGQIYSQRDRIFVKEDLSEDIAEMLEAEVTKRIDIGLADEEGPWKLIAWLDQVQPAFESKTGLFPSYGFKLLLDKIGSDVRPSTLDLVSKSIETEYAHAMRAIEALIDKTEESLEQQISEREDALDAYFQGLRDAEETPRPQKILEEVTALVRLPLKFSNEIQKTLGEDPEDAKEDIQELVAGQLTIISATRVIGAIQNRIGEQIQWPSPLPSEWDELSDILLNTARDAFEKKREKLNVQITHDIDALLQRDPATDDNGKLRLLLTLSQGTRTAFDQKTHKQVRQLFSRFTYIFYAAQLLENSEAETVIEDVMQHLDAAERALREIWGEMEFNRISQNAVKLADFGPAARIAFGEERLNEAVSTLPESDRATLTASLGKYMMNESHRNLLLGAFSELWVEYLTKVEALRVSIGLEAYAQRDPLVQYKGRASEMFAQLLEDVRGLVIGRAFASRPRRVEITPIETTEVASAPSETSSVQIGGNKKKRKRH
;
A
#
# COMPACT_ATOMS: atom_id res chain seq x y z
N MET A 1 35.66 -20.05 -26.74
CA MET A 1 34.39 -20.75 -26.46
C MET A 1 33.86 -21.55 -27.64
N VAL A 2 33.39 -20.96 -28.74
CA VAL A 2 32.75 -21.72 -29.86
C VAL A 2 33.67 -22.80 -30.44
N THR A 3 34.96 -22.52 -30.63
CA THR A 3 35.97 -23.50 -31.06
C THR A 3 36.05 -24.72 -30.12
N GLU A 4 35.92 -24.51 -28.81
CA GLU A 4 35.92 -25.58 -27.81
C GLU A 4 34.64 -26.43 -27.91
N ILE A 5 33.49 -25.78 -28.14
CA ILE A 5 32.21 -26.47 -28.38
C ILE A 5 32.30 -27.35 -29.64
N VAL A 6 32.77 -26.80 -30.76
CA VAL A 6 32.93 -27.56 -32.00
C VAL A 6 33.85 -28.76 -31.81
N ARG A 7 34.99 -28.58 -31.14
CA ARG A 7 35.94 -29.65 -30.85
C ARG A 7 35.30 -30.78 -30.03
N TYR A 8 34.73 -30.46 -28.87
CA TYR A 8 34.19 -31.49 -27.97
C TYR A 8 32.91 -32.14 -28.50
N HIS A 9 32.04 -31.38 -29.18
CA HIS A 9 30.89 -31.97 -29.86
C HIS A 9 31.34 -32.96 -30.94
N THR A 10 32.39 -32.63 -31.70
CA THR A 10 32.94 -33.51 -32.75
C THR A 10 33.58 -34.78 -32.16
N LEU A 11 34.14 -34.71 -30.95
CA LEU A 11 34.60 -35.90 -30.21
C LEU A 11 33.44 -36.72 -29.61
N GLY A 12 32.26 -36.14 -29.47
CA GLY A 12 31.11 -36.76 -28.78
C GLY A 12 31.08 -36.54 -27.28
N ARG A 13 31.81 -35.55 -26.76
CA ARG A 13 31.77 -35.18 -25.35
C ARG A 13 30.57 -34.24 -25.06
N PRO A 14 29.71 -34.55 -24.07
CA PRO A 14 28.59 -33.70 -23.71
C PRO A 14 29.04 -32.40 -23.06
N MET A 15 28.29 -31.32 -23.31
CA MET A 15 28.57 -29.98 -22.81
C MET A 15 27.34 -29.27 -22.26
N LEU A 16 27.55 -28.55 -21.16
CA LEU A 16 26.59 -27.61 -20.59
C LEU A 16 27.20 -26.20 -20.62
N VAL A 17 26.61 -25.30 -21.39
CA VAL A 17 27.03 -23.89 -21.48
C VAL A 17 26.12 -23.03 -20.61
N GLY A 18 26.66 -22.44 -19.55
CA GLY A 18 25.95 -21.50 -18.69
C GLY A 18 26.15 -20.05 -19.16
N THR A 19 25.06 -19.30 -19.24
CA THR A 19 25.05 -17.86 -19.52
C THR A 19 24.34 -17.11 -18.40
N THR A 20 24.43 -15.79 -18.34
CA THR A 20 23.79 -14.94 -17.30
C THR A 20 22.45 -14.37 -17.77
N SER A 21 22.20 -14.34 -19.08
CA SER A 21 21.01 -13.71 -19.67
C SER A 21 20.48 -14.49 -20.87
N VAL A 22 19.18 -14.32 -21.15
CA VAL A 22 18.54 -14.94 -22.32
C VAL A 22 19.18 -14.42 -23.61
N GLU A 23 19.55 -13.14 -23.64
CA GLU A 23 20.24 -12.55 -24.79
C GLU A 23 21.61 -13.21 -25.04
N SER A 24 22.39 -13.42 -23.99
CA SER A 24 23.66 -14.15 -24.09
C SER A 24 23.45 -15.59 -24.58
N SER A 25 22.41 -16.29 -24.10
CA SER A 25 22.05 -17.64 -24.59
C SER A 25 21.71 -17.66 -26.08
N GLU A 26 20.87 -16.74 -26.54
CA GLU A 26 20.51 -16.62 -27.96
C GLU A 26 21.73 -16.25 -28.82
N ARG A 27 22.62 -15.39 -28.30
CA ARG A 27 23.87 -15.02 -28.97
C ARG A 27 24.79 -16.24 -29.14
N VAL A 28 24.91 -17.09 -28.12
CA VAL A 28 25.67 -18.35 -28.22
C VAL A 28 25.01 -19.31 -29.20
N SER A 29 23.69 -19.51 -29.09
CA SER A 29 22.89 -20.34 -30.00
C SER A 29 23.09 -19.95 -31.47
N ASN A 30 22.98 -18.67 -31.78
CA ASN A 30 23.21 -18.15 -33.13
C ASN A 30 24.63 -18.43 -33.64
N ARG A 31 25.65 -18.34 -32.78
CA ARG A 31 27.05 -18.64 -33.14
C ARG A 31 27.34 -20.13 -33.36
N LEU A 32 26.44 -21.03 -32.94
CA LEU A 32 26.55 -22.48 -33.17
C LEU A 32 25.89 -22.94 -34.47
N LYS A 33 25.21 -22.04 -35.21
CA LYS A 33 24.66 -22.33 -36.54
C LYS A 33 25.76 -22.60 -37.56
N ALA A 34 25.42 -23.27 -38.65
CA ALA A 34 26.37 -23.71 -39.68
C ALA A 34 27.26 -22.57 -40.21
N GLU A 35 26.66 -21.44 -40.59
CA GLU A 35 27.39 -20.34 -41.26
C GLU A 35 28.42 -19.65 -40.34
N PRO A 36 28.10 -19.23 -39.09
CA PRO A 36 29.10 -18.70 -38.17
C PRO A 36 30.21 -19.70 -37.82
N VAL A 37 29.87 -20.99 -37.64
CA VAL A 37 30.88 -22.04 -37.38
C VAL A 37 31.81 -22.21 -38.58
N ARG A 38 31.25 -22.29 -39.80
CA ARG A 38 32.03 -22.37 -41.05
C ARG A 38 32.96 -21.18 -41.19
N ARG A 39 32.46 -19.97 -40.94
CA ARG A 39 33.22 -18.72 -41.01
C ARG A 39 34.35 -18.67 -39.99
N LEU A 40 34.10 -19.11 -38.76
CA LEU A 40 35.12 -19.22 -37.72
C LEU A 40 36.23 -20.21 -38.12
N MET A 41 35.86 -21.36 -38.69
CA MET A 41 36.83 -22.36 -39.16
C MET A 41 37.63 -21.86 -40.38
N GLN A 42 36.99 -21.12 -41.30
CA GLN A 42 37.69 -20.48 -42.43
C GLN A 42 38.70 -19.44 -41.94
N TYR A 43 38.32 -18.61 -40.95
CA TYR A 43 39.24 -17.66 -40.35
C TYR A 43 40.39 -18.38 -39.64
N ALA A 44 40.12 -19.45 -38.87
CA ALA A 44 41.16 -20.24 -38.21
C ALA A 44 42.15 -20.87 -39.21
N LEU A 45 41.65 -21.39 -40.34
CA LEU A 45 42.47 -21.90 -41.44
C LEU A 45 43.37 -20.81 -42.04
N VAL A 46 42.78 -19.65 -42.33
CA VAL A 46 43.50 -18.49 -42.91
C VAL A 46 44.58 -18.00 -41.95
N ARG A 47 44.26 -17.91 -40.65
CA ARG A 47 45.19 -17.51 -39.60
C ARG A 47 46.36 -18.49 -39.48
N ASP A 48 46.09 -19.78 -39.33
CA ASP A 48 47.14 -20.81 -39.22
C ASP A 48 48.05 -20.81 -40.46
N HIS A 49 47.46 -20.72 -41.66
CA HIS A 49 48.24 -20.65 -42.89
C HIS A 49 49.07 -19.37 -42.98
N TYR A 50 48.52 -18.22 -42.59
CA TYR A 50 49.26 -16.95 -42.56
C TYR A 50 50.45 -17.02 -41.61
N LEU A 51 50.26 -17.58 -40.41
CA LEU A 51 51.34 -17.74 -39.42
C LEU A 51 52.46 -18.65 -39.95
N ARG A 52 52.10 -19.80 -40.53
CA ARG A 52 53.06 -20.74 -41.12
C ARG A 52 53.80 -20.15 -42.32
N ALA A 53 53.10 -19.43 -43.21
CA ALA A 53 53.69 -18.81 -44.39
C ALA A 53 54.72 -17.72 -44.04
N ASN A 54 54.54 -17.05 -42.90
CA ASN A 54 55.41 -15.97 -42.44
C ASN A 54 56.38 -16.39 -41.31
N ASN A 55 56.44 -17.68 -40.95
CA ASN A 55 57.23 -18.21 -39.82
C ASN A 55 57.02 -17.42 -38.52
N LEU A 56 55.79 -17.00 -38.24
CA LEU A 56 55.44 -16.30 -37.01
C LEU A 56 55.04 -17.31 -35.92
N GLU A 57 55.61 -17.16 -34.73
CA GLU A 57 55.15 -17.89 -33.54
C GLU A 57 53.98 -17.15 -32.89
N GLU A 58 52.99 -17.89 -32.37
CA GLU A 58 51.90 -17.32 -31.56
C GLU A 58 52.42 -16.93 -30.16
N ASP A 59 53.06 -15.77 -30.06
CA ASP A 59 53.73 -15.28 -28.85
C ASP A 59 52.89 -14.31 -28.00
N GLY A 60 51.63 -14.05 -28.35
CA GLY A 60 50.76 -13.13 -27.61
C GLY A 60 50.64 -11.73 -28.19
N ARG A 61 51.51 -11.33 -29.13
CA ARG A 61 51.57 -9.96 -29.63
C ARG A 61 50.55 -9.70 -30.73
N LEU A 62 50.04 -8.46 -30.78
CA LEU A 62 49.12 -8.02 -31.81
C LEU A 62 49.76 -8.10 -33.21
N ILE A 63 49.18 -8.92 -34.09
CA ILE A 63 49.55 -8.98 -35.50
C ILE A 63 48.74 -7.95 -36.27
N THR A 64 49.37 -6.84 -36.65
CA THR A 64 48.71 -5.67 -37.27
C THR A 64 47.89 -6.01 -38.52
N GLU A 65 48.31 -7.00 -39.28
CA GLU A 65 47.70 -7.45 -40.53
C GLU A 65 46.41 -8.26 -40.31
N LEU A 66 46.23 -8.86 -39.12
CA LEU A 66 45.04 -9.62 -38.76
C LEU A 66 43.98 -8.79 -38.02
N VAL A 67 44.32 -7.58 -37.57
CA VAL A 67 43.41 -6.63 -36.89
C VAL A 67 42.09 -6.38 -37.63
N PRO A 68 42.04 -6.26 -38.97
CA PRO A 68 40.78 -6.09 -39.70
C PRO A 68 39.77 -7.23 -39.50
N PHE A 69 40.21 -8.38 -38.98
CA PHE A 69 39.37 -9.54 -38.69
C PHE A 69 39.00 -9.67 -37.20
N ASN A 70 39.36 -8.70 -36.34
CA ASN A 70 38.94 -8.65 -34.94
C ASN A 70 37.50 -8.14 -34.74
N GLU A 71 36.70 -8.04 -35.82
CA GLU A 71 35.29 -7.68 -35.77
C GLU A 71 34.37 -8.88 -35.47
N ALA A 72 33.06 -8.61 -35.30
CA ALA A 72 32.07 -9.66 -35.13
C ALA A 72 32.09 -10.65 -36.32
N ILE A 73 32.02 -11.95 -36.03
CA ILE A 73 32.16 -13.02 -37.03
C ILE A 73 31.19 -12.87 -38.23
N ASP A 74 30.02 -12.28 -38.00
CA ASP A 74 28.99 -12.05 -39.04
C ASP A 74 29.41 -11.02 -40.08
N LYS A 75 30.37 -10.14 -39.76
CA LYS A 75 30.90 -9.10 -40.66
C LYS A 75 32.09 -9.58 -41.51
N ILE A 76 32.72 -10.70 -41.13
CA ILE A 76 33.90 -11.21 -41.82
C ILE A 76 33.46 -11.93 -43.10
N THR A 77 33.70 -11.36 -44.28
CA THR A 77 33.27 -12.01 -45.53
C THR A 77 34.29 -13.05 -46.01
N PRO A 78 33.85 -14.15 -46.66
CA PRO A 78 34.76 -15.09 -47.30
C PRO A 78 35.64 -14.43 -48.37
N ASP A 79 35.15 -13.38 -49.03
CA ASP A 79 35.91 -12.62 -50.03
C ASP A 79 37.06 -11.83 -49.41
N ALA A 80 36.84 -11.23 -48.24
CA ALA A 80 37.91 -10.56 -47.48
C ALA A 80 38.99 -11.57 -47.07
N LEU A 81 38.59 -12.72 -46.53
CA LEU A 81 39.52 -13.80 -46.15
C LEU A 81 40.32 -14.34 -47.36
N ARG A 82 39.65 -14.57 -48.50
CA ARG A 82 40.31 -15.01 -49.74
C ARG A 82 41.30 -13.97 -50.26
N SER A 83 40.89 -12.70 -50.30
CA SER A 83 41.72 -11.61 -50.80
C SER A 83 42.96 -11.41 -49.93
N PHE A 84 42.83 -11.59 -48.61
CA PHE A 84 43.93 -11.50 -47.66
C PHE A 84 44.95 -12.64 -47.81
N ILE A 85 44.50 -13.89 -47.99
CA ILE A 85 45.42 -15.04 -48.00
C ILE A 85 46.01 -15.35 -49.39
N LYS A 86 45.39 -14.87 -50.47
CA LYS A 86 45.83 -15.11 -51.85
C LYS A 86 47.30 -14.74 -52.12
N PRO A 87 47.86 -13.62 -51.61
CA PRO A 87 49.28 -13.29 -51.76
C PRO A 87 50.22 -14.31 -51.09
N HIS A 88 49.73 -15.06 -50.11
CA HIS A 88 50.51 -16.03 -49.32
C HIS A 88 50.39 -17.47 -49.86
N GLY A 89 49.83 -17.68 -51.05
CA GLY A 89 49.88 -18.97 -51.75
C GLY A 89 48.71 -19.93 -51.52
N MET A 90 47.67 -19.54 -50.77
CA MET A 90 46.44 -20.32 -50.62
C MET A 90 45.39 -19.90 -51.67
N SER A 91 45.02 -20.82 -52.56
CA SER A 91 44.07 -20.55 -53.66
C SER A 91 42.60 -20.84 -53.31
N SER A 92 42.34 -21.71 -52.32
CA SER A 92 40.99 -22.09 -51.87
C SER A 92 40.90 -22.09 -50.34
N ILE A 93 39.87 -21.44 -49.81
CA ILE A 93 39.49 -21.49 -48.38
C ILE A 93 38.29 -22.41 -48.15
N SER A 94 37.98 -23.28 -49.12
CA SER A 94 36.86 -24.21 -49.01
C SER A 94 37.16 -25.25 -47.94
N LEU A 95 36.24 -25.43 -47.01
CA LEU A 95 36.33 -26.48 -45.98
C LEU A 95 35.88 -27.84 -46.50
N ASP A 96 35.37 -27.90 -47.74
CA ASP A 96 35.01 -29.14 -48.41
C ASP A 96 36.24 -29.83 -49.04
N ASP A 97 37.37 -29.11 -49.14
CA ASP A 97 38.64 -29.64 -49.65
C ASP A 97 39.33 -30.50 -48.57
N ASP A 98 39.71 -31.75 -48.90
CA ASP A 98 40.30 -32.69 -47.94
C ASP A 98 41.58 -32.17 -47.26
N LYS A 99 42.41 -31.39 -47.97
CA LYS A 99 43.63 -30.80 -47.41
C LYS A 99 43.34 -29.75 -46.33
N ASN A 100 42.35 -28.90 -46.60
CA ASN A 100 41.93 -27.86 -45.67
C ASN A 100 41.23 -28.49 -44.46
N LEU A 101 40.41 -29.53 -44.68
CA LEU A 101 39.74 -30.26 -43.63
C LEU A 101 40.73 -30.96 -42.68
N ASN A 102 41.79 -31.58 -43.20
CA ASN A 102 42.85 -32.16 -42.38
C ASN A 102 43.60 -31.09 -41.56
N THR A 103 43.83 -29.90 -42.14
CA THR A 103 44.43 -28.78 -41.40
C THR A 103 43.52 -28.31 -40.25
N ILE A 104 42.19 -28.27 -40.45
CA ILE A 104 41.23 -27.98 -39.38
C ILE A 104 41.24 -29.07 -38.30
N LEU A 105 41.37 -30.36 -38.66
CA LEU A 105 41.51 -31.44 -37.69
C LEU A 105 42.74 -31.22 -36.80
N ASP A 106 43.87 -30.80 -37.40
CA ASP A 106 45.09 -30.46 -36.65
C ASP A 106 44.88 -29.26 -35.72
N ILE A 107 44.28 -28.17 -36.22
CA ILE A 107 43.98 -26.96 -35.45
C ILE A 107 43.08 -27.30 -34.24
N LEU A 108 42.03 -28.11 -34.45
CA LEU A 108 41.12 -28.54 -33.40
C LEU A 108 41.66 -29.69 -32.55
N ARG A 109 42.83 -30.25 -32.90
CA ARG A 109 43.45 -31.43 -32.26
C ARG A 109 42.47 -32.60 -32.17
N LEU A 110 41.91 -32.96 -33.32
CA LEU A 110 40.93 -34.04 -33.48
C LEU A 110 41.55 -35.26 -34.19
N PRO A 111 41.18 -36.49 -33.82
CA PRO A 111 41.61 -37.68 -34.53
C PRO A 111 40.90 -37.80 -35.89
N GLU A 112 41.51 -38.51 -36.84
CA GLU A 112 40.94 -38.75 -38.18
C GLU A 112 39.54 -39.39 -38.16
N ILE A 113 39.23 -40.20 -37.14
CA ILE A 113 37.91 -40.82 -36.95
C ILE A 113 36.80 -39.76 -36.82
N ALA A 114 37.13 -38.56 -36.33
CA ALA A 114 36.19 -37.46 -36.14
C ALA A 114 35.87 -36.68 -37.44
N LYS A 115 36.56 -36.96 -38.55
CA LYS A 115 36.45 -36.23 -39.82
C LYS A 115 35.02 -36.15 -40.36
N ASN A 116 34.28 -37.27 -40.34
CA ASN A 116 32.90 -37.30 -40.82
C ASN A 116 31.96 -36.45 -39.97
N ARG A 117 32.16 -36.46 -38.65
CA ARG A 117 31.35 -35.66 -37.72
C ARG A 117 31.69 -34.18 -37.83
N LEU A 118 32.97 -33.83 -38.02
CA LEU A 118 33.38 -32.46 -38.31
C LEU A 118 32.70 -31.93 -39.57
N LYS A 119 32.68 -32.73 -40.65
CA LYS A 119 31.99 -32.36 -41.90
C LYS A 119 30.50 -32.11 -41.68
N SER A 120 29.84 -32.94 -40.88
CA SER A 120 28.45 -32.74 -40.49
C SER A 120 28.24 -31.42 -39.72
N VAL A 121 29.13 -31.10 -38.77
CA VAL A 121 29.08 -29.83 -38.01
C VAL A 121 29.30 -28.61 -38.92
N LEU A 122 30.18 -28.70 -39.90
CA LEU A 122 30.42 -27.60 -40.86
C LEU A 122 29.23 -27.35 -41.79
N GLN A 123 28.45 -28.38 -42.10
CA GLN A 123 27.28 -28.29 -42.97
C GLN A 123 26.01 -27.89 -42.20
N GLY A 124 25.80 -28.44 -41.00
CA GLY A 124 24.56 -28.28 -40.22
C GLY A 124 24.68 -27.39 -38.99
N GLY A 125 25.89 -27.02 -38.57
CA GLY A 125 26.14 -26.41 -37.27
C GLY A 125 26.21 -27.45 -36.15
N VAL A 126 26.33 -26.97 -34.90
CA VAL A 126 26.30 -27.83 -33.72
C VAL A 126 24.85 -27.95 -33.23
N PRO A 127 24.23 -29.13 -33.24
CA PRO A 127 22.88 -29.32 -32.68
C PRO A 127 22.92 -29.05 -31.17
N HIS A 128 22.04 -28.18 -30.71
CA HIS A 128 22.01 -27.75 -29.32
C HIS A 128 20.58 -27.44 -28.86
N GLN A 129 20.39 -27.44 -27.53
CA GLN A 129 19.14 -27.07 -26.88
C GLN A 129 19.34 -25.82 -26.02
N VAL A 130 18.37 -24.91 -25.99
CA VAL A 130 18.43 -23.67 -25.21
C VAL A 130 17.36 -23.68 -24.13
N LEU A 131 17.77 -23.37 -22.90
CA LEU A 131 16.90 -23.35 -21.72
C LEU A 131 16.86 -21.92 -21.17
N ASN A 132 15.65 -21.36 -21.09
CA ASN A 132 15.43 -19.97 -20.76
C ASN A 132 14.74 -19.78 -19.39
N ALA A 133 14.69 -20.83 -18.56
CA ALA A 133 14.04 -20.84 -17.25
C ALA A 133 12.54 -20.49 -17.28
N ARG A 134 11.83 -20.82 -18.36
CA ARG A 134 10.40 -20.52 -18.57
C ARG A 134 9.51 -21.74 -18.39
N LYS A 135 9.95 -22.91 -18.87
CA LYS A 135 9.13 -24.13 -18.89
C LYS A 135 9.81 -25.25 -18.10
N HIS A 136 9.62 -25.25 -16.79
CA HIS A 136 10.39 -26.13 -15.90
C HIS A 136 10.26 -27.63 -16.21
N THR A 137 9.10 -28.12 -16.65
CA THR A 137 8.90 -29.55 -16.97
C THR A 137 9.64 -29.98 -18.23
N GLU A 138 9.45 -29.25 -19.35
CA GLU A 138 10.16 -29.50 -20.61
C GLU A 138 11.68 -29.32 -20.43
N GLU A 139 12.11 -28.28 -19.73
CA GLU A 139 13.53 -28.02 -19.46
C GLU A 139 14.17 -29.11 -18.60
N SER A 140 13.41 -29.71 -17.68
CA SER A 140 13.88 -30.83 -16.86
C SER A 140 14.19 -32.06 -17.71
N GLN A 141 13.32 -32.39 -18.67
CA GLN A 141 13.53 -33.50 -19.61
C GLN A 141 14.77 -33.27 -20.48
N ILE A 142 14.93 -32.03 -21.00
CA ILE A 142 16.09 -31.68 -21.81
C ILE A 142 17.39 -31.77 -21.00
N ILE A 143 17.36 -31.36 -19.73
CA ILE A 143 18.52 -31.40 -18.84
C ILE A 143 18.89 -32.83 -18.44
N ALA A 144 17.91 -33.72 -18.22
CA ALA A 144 18.16 -35.13 -17.96
C ALA A 144 18.93 -35.78 -19.13
N GLY A 145 18.62 -35.39 -20.36
CA GLY A 145 19.32 -35.83 -21.59
C GLY A 145 20.65 -35.13 -21.88
N ALA A 146 21.04 -34.09 -21.13
CA ALA A 146 22.21 -33.27 -21.44
C ALA A 146 23.57 -33.99 -21.32
N GLY A 147 23.60 -35.16 -20.68
CA GLY A 147 24.79 -36.01 -20.56
C GLY A 147 24.97 -37.04 -21.67
N ALA A 148 24.09 -37.06 -22.68
CA ALA A 148 24.17 -37.97 -23.82
C ALA A 148 25.36 -37.66 -24.76
N PHE A 149 25.79 -38.65 -25.54
CA PHE A 149 26.96 -38.54 -26.41
C PHE A 149 26.89 -37.36 -27.39
N GLY A 150 27.77 -36.37 -27.18
CA GLY A 150 27.84 -35.12 -27.94
C GLY A 150 26.65 -34.17 -27.77
N ALA A 151 25.83 -34.33 -26.74
CA ALA A 151 24.77 -33.37 -26.44
C ALA A 151 25.36 -31.99 -26.08
N VAL A 152 24.71 -30.92 -26.56
CA VAL A 152 25.07 -29.54 -26.22
C VAL A 152 23.85 -28.82 -25.69
N THR A 153 23.91 -28.39 -24.44
CA THR A 153 22.81 -27.70 -23.77
C THR A 153 23.26 -26.33 -23.30
N ILE A 154 22.54 -25.29 -23.68
CA ILE A 154 22.75 -23.91 -23.25
C ILE A 154 21.72 -23.60 -22.16
N ALA A 155 22.19 -23.31 -20.95
CA ALA A 155 21.37 -23.00 -19.80
C ALA A 155 21.52 -21.53 -19.41
N THR A 156 20.42 -20.78 -19.50
CA THR A 156 20.37 -19.40 -19.01
C THR A 156 20.33 -19.37 -17.49
N ASN A 157 21.22 -18.60 -16.88
CA ASN A 157 21.49 -18.56 -15.44
C ASN A 157 21.70 -19.97 -14.87
N MET A 158 20.66 -20.51 -14.24
CA MET A 158 20.63 -21.83 -13.61
C MET A 158 19.41 -22.64 -14.07
N ALA A 159 18.98 -22.48 -15.33
CA ALA A 159 17.92 -23.30 -15.92
C ALA A 159 18.23 -24.80 -15.75
N GLY A 160 17.20 -25.62 -15.49
CA GLY A 160 17.40 -27.02 -15.13
C GLY A 160 17.92 -27.25 -13.71
N ARG A 161 17.67 -26.32 -12.78
CA ARG A 161 17.98 -26.53 -11.35
C ARG A 161 17.12 -27.64 -10.76
N GLY A 162 17.76 -28.53 -9.99
CA GLY A 162 17.10 -29.65 -9.32
C GLY A 162 17.10 -30.96 -10.10
N VAL A 163 17.54 -30.96 -11.36
CA VAL A 163 17.67 -32.18 -12.18
C VAL A 163 19.14 -32.59 -12.30
N ASP A 164 19.38 -33.88 -12.14
CA ASP A 164 20.69 -34.49 -12.22
C ASP A 164 21.04 -34.87 -13.66
N ILE A 165 22.20 -34.42 -14.12
CA ILE A 165 22.72 -34.76 -15.45
C ILE A 165 23.54 -36.05 -15.31
N LYS A 166 22.99 -37.16 -15.80
CA LYS A 166 23.69 -38.46 -15.81
C LYS A 166 24.49 -38.61 -17.10
N LEU A 167 25.73 -39.12 -17.00
CA LEU A 167 26.52 -39.43 -18.19
C LEU A 167 25.85 -40.55 -18.99
N GLY A 168 25.78 -40.40 -20.32
CA GLY A 168 25.01 -41.27 -21.21
C GLY A 168 23.59 -40.76 -21.49
N GLY A 169 23.07 -39.83 -20.69
CA GLY A 169 21.70 -39.31 -20.82
C GLY A 169 20.64 -40.24 -20.21
N GLU A 170 19.37 -39.97 -20.53
CA GLU A 170 18.23 -40.77 -20.09
C GLU A 170 17.80 -41.75 -21.19
N ILE A 171 17.47 -42.99 -20.80
CA ILE A 171 16.95 -44.01 -21.73
C ILE A 171 15.43 -43.87 -21.79
N ALA A 172 14.86 -43.90 -23.00
CA ALA A 172 13.42 -43.90 -23.19
C ALA A 172 12.76 -45.12 -22.52
N GLU A 173 11.63 -44.90 -21.83
CA GLU A 173 10.89 -45.96 -21.12
C GLU A 173 10.45 -47.09 -22.06
N GLU A 174 10.14 -46.77 -23.31
CA GLU A 174 9.79 -47.74 -24.35
C GLU A 174 10.90 -48.76 -24.61
N VAL A 175 12.17 -48.30 -24.64
CA VAL A 175 13.35 -49.16 -24.81
C VAL A 175 13.53 -50.08 -23.61
N ILE A 176 13.36 -49.55 -22.39
CA ILE A 176 13.45 -50.35 -21.16
C ILE A 176 12.34 -51.41 -21.13
N SER A 177 11.12 -51.06 -21.54
CA SER A 177 9.98 -51.98 -21.61
C SER A 177 10.22 -53.09 -22.64
N ALA A 178 10.76 -52.75 -23.82
CA ALA A 178 11.14 -53.72 -24.84
C ALA A 178 12.23 -54.69 -24.35
N VAL A 179 13.28 -54.17 -23.70
CA VAL A 179 14.34 -54.97 -23.08
C VAL A 179 13.79 -55.92 -22.01
N ASN A 180 12.91 -55.44 -21.13
CA ASN A 180 12.29 -56.27 -20.10
C ASN A 180 11.46 -57.41 -20.69
N ARG A 181 10.75 -57.16 -21.81
CA ARG A 181 9.99 -58.21 -22.54
C ARG A 181 10.91 -59.26 -23.15
N VAL A 182 12.05 -58.85 -23.71
CA VAL A 182 13.05 -59.77 -24.28
C VAL A 182 13.69 -60.61 -23.17
N LEU A 183 14.06 -60.01 -22.04
CA LEU A 183 14.62 -60.71 -20.89
C LEU A 183 13.63 -61.69 -20.24
N GLY A 184 12.35 -61.33 -20.20
CA GLY A 184 11.28 -62.25 -19.76
C GLY A 184 11.15 -63.49 -20.66
N LYS A 185 11.24 -63.30 -21.99
CA LYS A 185 11.26 -64.42 -22.96
C LYS A 185 12.51 -65.30 -22.83
N ALA A 186 13.64 -64.71 -22.43
CA ALA A 186 14.88 -65.42 -22.15
C ALA A 186 14.88 -66.19 -20.81
N GLY A 187 13.76 -66.17 -20.06
CA GLY A 187 13.57 -66.98 -18.85
C GLY A 187 13.83 -66.26 -17.52
N ILE A 188 14.02 -64.94 -17.52
CA ILE A 188 14.17 -64.15 -16.29
C ILE A 188 12.78 -63.80 -15.74
N LYS A 189 12.49 -64.23 -14.50
CA LYS A 189 11.15 -64.11 -13.90
C LYS A 189 10.72 -62.66 -13.63
N ASP A 190 11.63 -61.81 -13.14
CA ASP A 190 11.30 -60.42 -12.78
C ASP A 190 12.36 -59.40 -13.31
N PRO A 191 12.34 -59.04 -14.61
CA PRO A 191 13.29 -58.08 -15.18
C PRO A 191 13.11 -56.62 -14.70
N PHE A 192 12.00 -56.29 -14.04
CA PHE A 192 11.67 -54.93 -13.61
C PHE A 192 12.54 -54.44 -12.43
N ASP A 193 12.92 -55.34 -11.52
CA ASP A 193 13.72 -55.00 -10.34
C ASP A 193 15.23 -54.98 -10.61
N MET A 194 15.65 -55.37 -11.82
CA MET A 194 17.07 -55.37 -12.22
C MET A 194 17.59 -53.95 -12.46
N THR A 195 18.83 -53.70 -12.07
CA THR A 195 19.57 -52.50 -12.45
C THR A 195 19.85 -52.49 -13.97
N LEU A 196 20.11 -51.30 -14.53
CA LEU A 196 20.44 -51.19 -15.96
C LEU A 196 21.69 -52.02 -16.32
N GLN A 197 22.66 -52.11 -15.42
CA GLN A 197 23.88 -52.90 -15.64
C GLN A 197 23.60 -54.41 -15.66
N GLU A 198 22.78 -54.91 -14.74
CA GLU A 198 22.37 -56.32 -14.72
C GLU A 198 21.57 -56.69 -15.97
N ARG A 199 20.72 -55.76 -16.47
CA ARG A 199 20.01 -55.94 -17.75
C ARG A 199 20.98 -56.07 -18.94
N ARG A 200 22.04 -55.25 -18.98
CA ARG A 200 23.09 -55.32 -20.02
C ARG A 200 23.79 -56.67 -19.99
N GLU A 201 24.23 -57.12 -18.82
CA GLU A 201 24.92 -58.41 -18.67
C GLU A 201 24.03 -59.60 -19.04
N ALA A 202 22.73 -59.52 -18.72
CA ALA A 202 21.76 -60.54 -19.09
C ALA A 202 21.51 -60.57 -20.61
N LEU A 203 21.41 -59.41 -21.26
CA LEU A 203 21.26 -59.31 -22.71
C LEU A 203 22.48 -59.84 -23.47
N GLN A 204 23.69 -59.58 -22.97
CA GLN A 204 24.94 -60.10 -23.55
C GLN A 204 25.07 -61.62 -23.47
N LYS A 205 24.38 -62.27 -22.52
CA LYS A 205 24.33 -63.73 -22.36
C LYS A 205 23.17 -64.39 -23.10
N ALA A 206 22.17 -63.61 -23.52
CA ALA A 206 21.03 -64.10 -24.28
C ALA A 206 21.39 -64.29 -25.76
N ASP A 207 20.80 -65.29 -26.40
CA ASP A 207 20.98 -65.53 -27.84
C ASP A 207 20.28 -64.41 -28.64
N PRO A 208 20.97 -63.70 -29.57
CA PRO A 208 20.38 -62.68 -30.43
C PRO A 208 19.13 -63.12 -31.19
N SER A 209 18.95 -64.43 -31.42
CA SER A 209 17.71 -64.97 -32.01
C SER A 209 16.44 -64.69 -31.19
N THR A 210 16.60 -64.39 -29.90
CA THR A 210 15.52 -64.12 -28.93
C THR A 210 14.96 -62.70 -29.04
N TYR A 211 15.69 -61.77 -29.67
CA TYR A 211 15.33 -60.35 -29.73
C TYR A 211 14.08 -60.10 -30.59
N GLY A 212 13.92 -60.87 -31.67
CA GLY A 212 12.74 -60.86 -32.52
C GLY A 212 12.43 -59.46 -33.08
N ILE A 213 11.20 -58.98 -32.86
CA ILE A 213 10.74 -57.66 -33.33
C ILE A 213 11.33 -56.48 -32.54
N TYR A 214 11.99 -56.73 -31.41
CA TYR A 214 12.55 -55.70 -30.52
C TYR A 214 14.08 -55.54 -30.67
N ASP A 215 14.66 -56.06 -31.76
CA ASP A 215 16.10 -56.02 -32.00
C ASP A 215 16.62 -54.56 -32.03
N ALA A 216 15.91 -53.65 -32.68
CA ALA A 216 16.30 -52.24 -32.75
C ALA A 216 16.39 -51.59 -31.36
N GLU A 217 15.43 -51.83 -30.47
CA GLU A 217 15.42 -51.31 -29.11
C GLU A 217 16.52 -51.93 -28.25
N VAL A 218 16.81 -53.22 -28.42
CA VAL A 218 17.93 -53.89 -27.74
C VAL A 218 19.27 -53.32 -28.19
N GLN A 219 19.46 -53.08 -29.50
CA GLN A 219 20.67 -52.44 -30.01
C GLN A 219 20.81 -51.01 -29.48
N LEU A 220 19.74 -50.22 -29.41
CA LEU A 220 19.75 -48.89 -28.80
C LEU A 220 20.15 -48.93 -27.31
N PHE A 221 19.69 -49.94 -26.58
CA PHE A 221 20.07 -50.13 -25.18
C PHE A 221 21.55 -50.50 -25.01
N LEU A 222 22.12 -51.35 -25.88
CA LEU A 222 23.54 -51.67 -25.86
C LEU A 222 24.39 -50.47 -26.27
N GLN A 223 23.99 -49.75 -27.32
CA GLN A 223 24.65 -48.52 -27.77
C GLN A 223 24.69 -47.46 -26.68
N TYR A 224 23.62 -47.31 -25.88
CA TYR A 224 23.60 -46.39 -24.74
C TYR A 224 24.77 -46.61 -23.77
N PHE A 225 25.13 -47.86 -23.49
CA PHE A 225 26.26 -48.16 -22.60
C PHE A 225 27.61 -47.91 -23.26
N GLU A 226 27.75 -48.21 -24.55
CA GLU A 226 28.95 -47.88 -25.31
C GLU A 226 29.18 -46.36 -25.38
N ASP A 227 28.11 -45.61 -25.60
CA ASP A 227 28.10 -44.14 -25.58
C ASP A 227 28.44 -43.60 -24.19
N MET A 228 27.87 -44.18 -23.12
CA MET A 228 28.19 -43.80 -21.75
C MET A 228 29.66 -44.04 -21.40
N GLU A 229 30.23 -45.19 -21.78
CA GLU A 229 31.65 -45.50 -21.58
C GLU A 229 32.54 -44.56 -22.39
N SER A 230 32.18 -44.28 -23.65
CA SER A 230 32.87 -43.31 -24.50
C SER A 230 32.86 -41.91 -23.89
N VAL A 231 31.72 -41.45 -23.37
CA VAL A 231 31.62 -40.16 -22.66
C VAL A 231 32.53 -40.13 -21.44
N LYS A 232 32.59 -41.21 -20.65
CA LYS A 232 33.49 -41.30 -19.49
C LYS A 232 34.97 -41.23 -19.91
N GLN A 233 35.36 -41.96 -20.95
CA GLN A 233 36.73 -41.94 -21.49
C GLN A 233 37.13 -40.56 -22.05
N LEU A 234 36.18 -39.83 -22.64
CA LEU A 234 36.37 -38.46 -23.13
C LEU A 234 36.42 -37.40 -22.00
N GLY A 235 36.35 -37.83 -20.73
CA GLY A 235 36.43 -36.96 -19.56
C GLY A 235 35.08 -36.46 -19.04
N GLY A 236 33.97 -37.12 -19.41
CA GLY A 236 32.61 -36.84 -18.94
C GLY A 236 32.09 -35.45 -19.29
N LEU A 237 31.11 -34.96 -18.53
CA LEU A 237 30.44 -33.68 -18.80
C LEU A 237 31.42 -32.51 -18.71
N HIS A 238 31.44 -31.67 -19.75
CA HIS A 238 32.21 -30.43 -19.77
C HIS A 238 31.31 -29.21 -19.58
N VAL A 239 31.51 -28.49 -18.49
CA VAL A 239 30.75 -27.28 -18.16
C VAL A 239 31.51 -26.05 -18.63
N ILE A 240 30.84 -25.20 -19.42
CA ILE A 240 31.39 -23.94 -19.92
C ILE A 240 30.59 -22.80 -19.29
N GLY A 241 31.22 -21.97 -18.47
CA GLY A 241 30.67 -20.66 -18.10
C GLY A 241 31.04 -19.64 -19.15
N SER A 242 30.07 -18.99 -19.77
CA SER A 242 30.34 -17.93 -20.76
C SER A 242 30.73 -16.59 -20.13
N GLU A 243 30.33 -16.38 -18.87
CA GLU A 243 30.54 -15.19 -18.04
C GLU A 243 30.56 -15.63 -16.56
N ARG A 244 30.90 -14.72 -15.64
CA ARG A 244 30.70 -14.93 -14.19
C ARG A 244 29.36 -14.38 -13.73
N HIS A 245 28.72 -15.08 -12.81
CA HIS A 245 27.55 -14.58 -12.10
C HIS A 245 27.96 -13.56 -11.04
N GLU A 246 26.97 -12.83 -10.53
CA GLU A 246 27.13 -11.87 -9.43
C GLU A 246 27.72 -12.49 -8.16
N ALA A 247 27.58 -13.81 -7.97
CA ALA A 247 28.07 -14.52 -6.81
C ALA A 247 28.84 -15.79 -7.18
N ARG A 248 29.98 -16.00 -6.54
CA ARG A 248 30.87 -17.17 -6.70
C ARG A 248 30.16 -18.48 -6.38
N ARG A 249 29.21 -18.44 -5.45
CA ARG A 249 28.37 -19.60 -5.11
C ARG A 249 27.58 -20.11 -6.33
N ILE A 250 27.08 -19.21 -7.18
CA ILE A 250 26.29 -19.59 -8.37
C ILE A 250 27.21 -20.19 -9.43
N ASP A 251 28.39 -19.60 -9.65
CA ASP A 251 29.40 -20.17 -10.54
C ASP A 251 29.81 -21.59 -10.10
N ASN A 252 30.00 -21.80 -8.79
CA ASN A 252 30.32 -23.12 -8.25
C ASN A 252 29.17 -24.12 -8.43
N GLN A 253 27.91 -23.68 -8.40
CA GLN A 253 26.77 -24.55 -8.71
C GLN A 253 26.75 -24.98 -10.17
N LEU A 254 27.12 -24.08 -11.09
CA LEU A 254 27.28 -24.42 -12.50
C LEU A 254 28.43 -25.44 -12.67
N ARG A 255 29.60 -25.20 -12.05
CA ARG A 255 30.74 -26.16 -12.05
C ARG A 255 30.33 -27.53 -11.52
N GLY A 256 29.59 -27.57 -10.42
CA GLY A 256 29.10 -28.79 -9.78
C GLY A 256 28.00 -29.54 -10.55
N ARG A 257 27.64 -29.10 -11.76
CA ARG A 257 26.86 -29.92 -12.70
C ARG A 257 27.68 -31.03 -13.33
N ALA A 258 29.00 -30.83 -13.48
CA ALA A 258 29.94 -31.87 -13.90
C ALA A 258 30.48 -32.66 -12.69
N ALA A 259 31.07 -33.81 -12.98
CA ALA A 259 31.78 -34.67 -12.02
C ALA A 259 30.96 -35.08 -10.79
N ARG A 260 29.69 -35.44 -11.00
CA ARG A 260 28.80 -35.90 -9.93
C ARG A 260 29.07 -37.36 -9.60
N GLN A 261 28.93 -37.74 -8.33
CA GLN A 261 29.13 -39.12 -7.86
C GLN A 261 30.49 -39.75 -8.24
N GLY A 262 31.53 -38.93 -8.37
CA GLY A 262 32.87 -39.39 -8.75
C GLY A 262 33.08 -39.62 -10.25
N ASP A 263 32.10 -39.28 -11.09
CA ASP A 263 32.26 -39.29 -12.54
C ASP A 263 33.36 -38.32 -13.00
N PRO A 264 34.04 -38.61 -14.13
CA PRO A 264 34.94 -37.65 -14.74
C PRO A 264 34.17 -36.41 -15.21
N GLY A 265 34.77 -35.25 -15.11
CA GLY A 265 34.16 -34.00 -15.55
C GLY A 265 35.17 -32.87 -15.55
N SER A 266 34.86 -31.79 -16.27
CA SER A 266 35.69 -30.59 -16.24
C SER A 266 34.82 -29.34 -16.36
N SER A 267 35.34 -28.22 -15.87
CA SER A 267 34.68 -26.93 -16.00
C SER A 267 35.66 -25.85 -16.41
N ARG A 268 35.21 -24.93 -17.25
CA ARG A 268 35.99 -23.78 -17.72
C ARG A 268 35.09 -22.56 -17.82
N PHE A 269 35.59 -21.40 -17.40
CA PHE A 269 34.90 -20.13 -17.54
C PHE A 269 35.65 -19.28 -18.55
N TYR A 270 34.92 -18.73 -19.51
CA TYR A 270 35.38 -17.66 -20.38
C TYR A 270 34.93 -16.34 -19.78
N LEU A 271 35.81 -15.35 -19.79
CA LEU A 271 35.54 -14.03 -19.24
C LEU A 271 36.08 -12.99 -20.21
N SER A 272 35.32 -11.92 -20.40
CA SER A 272 35.75 -10.74 -21.12
C SER A 272 35.77 -9.54 -20.17
N LEU A 273 36.67 -8.60 -20.43
CA LEU A 273 36.69 -7.32 -19.74
C LEU A 273 35.48 -6.44 -20.11
N GLN A 274 34.73 -6.83 -21.14
CA GLN A 274 33.48 -6.19 -21.56
C GLN A 274 32.22 -6.84 -20.97
N ASP A 275 32.36 -7.89 -20.15
CA ASP A 275 31.21 -8.55 -19.51
C ASP A 275 30.50 -7.61 -18.54
N ASP A 276 29.21 -7.85 -18.27
CA ASP A 276 28.38 -6.98 -17.43
C ASP A 276 28.95 -6.79 -16.01
N LEU A 277 29.49 -7.85 -15.42
CA LEU A 277 30.16 -7.78 -14.11
C LEU A 277 31.33 -6.77 -14.13
N MET A 278 32.12 -6.78 -15.20
CA MET A 278 33.28 -5.90 -15.36
C MET A 278 32.86 -4.48 -15.74
N ARG A 279 31.81 -4.33 -16.55
CA ARG A 279 31.27 -3.03 -16.94
C ARG A 279 30.66 -2.28 -15.75
N LEU A 280 29.91 -2.97 -14.90
CA LEU A 280 29.21 -2.35 -13.77
C LEU A 280 30.12 -2.12 -12.56
N PHE A 281 31.12 -2.98 -12.33
CA PHE A 281 31.92 -2.95 -11.10
C PHE A 281 33.44 -2.87 -11.33
N GLY A 282 33.94 -3.16 -12.52
CA GLY A 282 35.37 -3.12 -12.86
C GLY A 282 35.97 -1.71 -12.95
N GLY A 283 35.15 -0.69 -13.23
CA GLY A 283 35.55 0.73 -13.22
C GLY A 283 36.63 1.11 -14.24
N ASP A 284 37.20 2.31 -14.09
CA ASP A 284 38.22 2.89 -15.00
C ASP A 284 39.55 2.10 -15.06
N GLN A 285 39.80 1.27 -14.04
CA GLN A 285 41.02 0.48 -13.92
C GLN A 285 41.15 -0.57 -15.03
N VAL A 286 40.03 -1.10 -15.52
CA VAL A 286 40.00 -2.12 -16.58
C VAL A 286 40.31 -1.49 -17.94
N SER A 287 39.71 -0.33 -18.24
CA SER A 287 39.90 0.41 -19.49
C SER A 287 41.35 0.89 -19.65
N GLY A 288 41.94 1.43 -18.59
CA GLY A 288 43.35 1.87 -18.60
C GLY A 288 44.36 0.72 -18.69
N LEU A 289 43.98 -0.50 -18.31
CA LEU A 289 44.83 -1.69 -18.43
C LEU A 289 44.85 -2.23 -19.86
N MET A 290 43.71 -2.25 -20.56
CA MET A 290 43.61 -2.66 -21.97
C MET A 290 44.45 -1.76 -22.90
N GLU A 291 44.37 -0.45 -22.70
CA GLU A 291 45.11 0.53 -23.50
C GLU A 291 46.64 0.39 -23.35
N ARG A 292 47.10 -0.07 -22.18
CA ARG A 292 48.53 -0.25 -21.88
C ARG A 292 49.08 -1.59 -22.35
N LEU A 293 48.27 -2.65 -22.39
CA LEU A 293 48.74 -4.01 -22.64
C LEU A 293 49.03 -4.29 -24.12
N LYS A 294 48.35 -3.64 -25.08
CA LYS A 294 48.51 -3.87 -26.54
C LYS A 294 48.63 -5.36 -26.93
N VAL A 295 47.89 -6.22 -26.23
CA VAL A 295 47.85 -7.67 -26.48
C VAL A 295 46.87 -7.96 -27.60
N ASP A 296 47.09 -9.03 -28.36
CA ASP A 296 46.10 -9.49 -29.35
C ASP A 296 44.79 -9.89 -28.64
N ASP A 297 43.68 -9.25 -29.02
CA ASP A 297 42.33 -9.50 -28.49
C ASP A 297 41.87 -10.96 -28.60
N THR A 298 42.51 -11.73 -29.48
CA THR A 298 42.16 -13.12 -29.76
C THR A 298 42.83 -14.15 -28.85
N LEU A 299 43.82 -13.74 -28.04
CA LEU A 299 44.60 -14.65 -27.19
C LEU A 299 44.15 -14.59 -25.71
N PRO A 300 44.13 -15.75 -25.00
CA PRO A 300 43.79 -15.77 -23.57
C PRO A 300 44.78 -14.94 -22.72
N LEU A 301 44.25 -14.07 -21.87
CA LEU A 301 45.04 -13.29 -20.92
C LEU A 301 45.31 -14.11 -19.64
N GLU A 302 46.56 -14.55 -19.45
CA GLU A 302 47.01 -15.25 -18.23
C GLU A 302 47.80 -14.31 -17.30
N VAL A 303 47.21 -13.17 -16.93
CA VAL A 303 47.84 -12.19 -16.04
C VAL A 303 47.19 -12.22 -14.66
N ARG A 304 47.98 -12.51 -13.60
CA ARG A 304 47.49 -12.59 -12.20
C ARG A 304 46.75 -11.32 -11.75
N LEU A 305 47.17 -10.14 -12.23
CA LEU A 305 46.52 -8.86 -11.95
C LEU A 305 45.04 -8.83 -12.40
N VAL A 306 44.76 -9.36 -13.60
CA VAL A 306 43.39 -9.40 -14.15
C VAL A 306 42.51 -10.34 -13.33
N SER A 307 43.06 -11.49 -12.88
CA SER A 307 42.33 -12.43 -12.03
C SER A 307 41.90 -11.80 -10.69
N ASN A 308 42.79 -11.02 -10.06
CA ASN A 308 42.49 -10.33 -8.79
C ASN A 308 41.39 -9.27 -8.96
N ILE A 309 41.41 -8.52 -10.08
CA ILE A 309 40.38 -7.52 -10.37
C ILE A 309 39.01 -8.18 -10.53
N ILE A 310 38.94 -9.30 -11.26
CA ILE A 310 37.69 -10.05 -11.45
C ILE A 310 37.14 -10.55 -10.11
N GLU A 311 37.99 -11.14 -9.26
CA GLU A 311 37.57 -11.62 -7.93
C GLU A 311 37.11 -10.46 -7.04
N GLY A 312 37.86 -9.36 -7.00
CA GLY A 312 37.50 -8.16 -6.24
C GLY A 312 36.21 -7.50 -6.72
N SER A 313 35.92 -7.50 -8.02
CA SER A 313 34.63 -7.05 -8.56
C SER A 313 33.49 -7.96 -8.11
N GLN A 314 33.65 -9.28 -8.19
CA GLN A 314 32.63 -10.23 -7.75
C GLN A 314 32.32 -10.09 -6.24
N THR A 315 33.36 -9.98 -5.38
CA THR A 315 33.17 -9.77 -3.94
C THR A 315 32.44 -8.45 -3.63
N ARG A 316 32.71 -7.38 -4.39
CA ARG A 316 31.98 -6.10 -4.22
C ARG A 316 30.49 -6.23 -4.55
N VAL A 317 30.15 -6.96 -5.62
CA VAL A 317 28.73 -7.23 -5.96
C VAL A 317 28.06 -8.08 -4.88
N GLU A 318 28.73 -9.12 -4.40
CA GLU A 318 28.22 -9.94 -3.30
C GLU A 318 27.97 -9.10 -2.04
N GLY A 319 28.90 -8.21 -1.69
CA GLY A 319 28.77 -7.26 -0.58
C GLY A 319 27.59 -6.31 -0.76
N ALA A 320 27.47 -5.67 -1.92
CA ALA A 320 26.35 -4.78 -2.21
C ALA A 320 24.99 -5.49 -2.13
N ASN A 321 24.88 -6.69 -2.71
CA ASN A 321 23.68 -7.53 -2.62
C ASN A 321 23.38 -7.98 -1.18
N PHE A 322 24.41 -8.24 -0.38
CA PHE A 322 24.26 -8.54 1.04
C PHE A 322 23.73 -7.33 1.82
N ASP A 323 24.30 -6.15 1.61
CA ASP A 323 23.87 -4.92 2.29
C ASP A 323 22.43 -4.55 1.94
N VAL A 324 22.03 -4.64 0.66
CA VAL A 324 20.64 -4.42 0.23
C VAL A 324 19.68 -5.38 0.95
N ARG A 325 20.02 -6.67 1.03
CA ARG A 325 19.19 -7.67 1.72
C ARG A 325 19.16 -7.44 3.22
N LYS A 326 20.29 -7.07 3.82
CA LYS A 326 20.39 -6.76 5.24
C LYS A 326 19.50 -5.58 5.59
N HIS A 327 19.58 -4.49 4.83
CA HIS A 327 18.71 -3.34 5.04
C HIS A 327 17.25 -3.70 4.89
N LEU A 328 16.86 -4.41 3.81
CA LEU A 328 15.48 -4.85 3.63
C LEU A 328 14.97 -5.67 4.83
N LEU A 329 15.78 -6.60 5.34
CA LEU A 329 15.46 -7.39 6.53
C LEU A 329 15.32 -6.51 7.78
N GLU A 330 16.22 -5.54 7.99
CA GLU A 330 16.17 -4.64 9.14
C GLU A 330 14.89 -3.78 9.18
N TYR A 331 14.40 -3.34 8.01
CA TYR A 331 13.10 -2.64 7.89
C TYR A 331 11.92 -3.59 8.14
N ASP A 332 11.99 -4.80 7.57
CA ASP A 332 10.93 -5.82 7.72
C ASP A 332 10.85 -6.36 9.16
N ASP A 333 11.96 -6.46 9.89
CA ASP A 333 12.00 -6.90 11.29
C ASP A 333 11.15 -6.01 12.21
N VAL A 334 11.09 -4.71 11.95
CA VAL A 334 10.22 -3.78 12.69
C VAL A 334 8.76 -4.10 12.44
N LEU A 335 8.38 -4.23 11.16
CA LEU A 335 7.03 -4.57 10.75
C LEU A 335 6.61 -5.97 11.22
N ASN A 336 7.53 -6.95 11.19
CA ASN A 336 7.26 -8.31 11.65
C ASN A 336 6.95 -8.36 13.15
N LYS A 337 7.65 -7.57 13.97
CA LYS A 337 7.33 -7.46 15.41
C LYS A 337 5.93 -6.89 15.63
N GLN A 338 5.59 -5.80 14.95
CA GLN A 338 4.28 -5.16 15.04
C GLN A 338 3.16 -6.09 14.51
N ARG A 339 3.41 -6.76 13.38
CA ARG A 339 2.52 -7.76 12.81
C ARG A 339 2.28 -8.91 13.78
N GLY A 340 3.32 -9.40 14.44
CA GLY A 340 3.22 -10.43 15.48
C GLY A 340 2.31 -9.99 16.62
N GLN A 341 2.42 -8.75 17.09
CA GLN A 341 1.52 -8.21 18.11
C GLN A 341 0.07 -8.11 17.62
N ILE A 342 -0.17 -7.52 16.45
CA ILE A 342 -1.53 -7.38 15.89
C ILE A 342 -2.17 -8.73 15.63
N TYR A 343 -1.43 -9.68 15.06
CA TYR A 343 -1.96 -11.01 14.75
C TYR A 343 -2.22 -11.80 16.03
N SER A 344 -1.34 -11.71 17.03
CA SER A 344 -1.60 -12.30 18.34
C SER A 344 -2.85 -11.72 19.01
N GLN A 345 -3.09 -10.41 18.90
CA GLN A 345 -4.32 -9.79 19.41
C GLN A 345 -5.54 -10.28 18.63
N ARG A 346 -5.48 -10.31 17.30
CA ARG A 346 -6.58 -10.82 16.46
C ARG A 346 -6.89 -12.28 16.74
N ASP A 347 -5.88 -13.13 16.87
CA ASP A 347 -6.07 -14.55 17.20
C ASP A 347 -6.68 -14.72 18.60
N ARG A 348 -6.23 -13.92 19.58
CA ARG A 348 -6.87 -13.86 20.90
C ARG A 348 -8.33 -13.44 20.78
N ILE A 349 -8.64 -12.44 19.97
CA ILE A 349 -10.03 -12.01 19.71
C ILE A 349 -10.84 -13.09 19.02
N PHE A 350 -10.26 -13.95 18.18
CA PHE A 350 -10.99 -15.07 17.57
C PHE A 350 -11.25 -16.22 18.54
N VAL A 351 -10.30 -16.52 19.43
CA VAL A 351 -10.33 -17.73 20.26
C VAL A 351 -10.92 -17.48 21.66
N LYS A 352 -10.77 -16.27 22.22
CA LYS A 352 -11.27 -15.96 23.57
C LYS A 352 -12.79 -16.08 23.59
N GLU A 353 -13.29 -16.82 24.59
CA GLU A 353 -14.72 -17.08 24.75
C GLU A 353 -15.48 -15.80 25.13
N ASP A 354 -14.91 -14.96 26.00
CA ASP A 354 -15.52 -13.72 26.50
C ASP A 354 -14.56 -12.53 26.36
N LEU A 355 -14.99 -11.52 25.61
CA LEU A 355 -14.27 -10.29 25.31
C LEU A 355 -14.77 -9.09 26.13
N SER A 356 -15.73 -9.30 27.04
CA SER A 356 -16.34 -8.21 27.82
C SER A 356 -15.30 -7.46 28.65
N GLU A 357 -14.35 -8.20 29.27
CA GLU A 357 -13.26 -7.62 30.05
C GLU A 357 -12.30 -6.79 29.19
N ASP A 358 -11.95 -7.27 27.98
CA ASP A 358 -11.04 -6.52 27.10
C ASP A 358 -11.68 -5.20 26.64
N ILE A 359 -12.99 -5.19 26.38
CA ILE A 359 -13.73 -3.97 26.06
C ILE A 359 -13.85 -3.05 27.28
N ALA A 360 -14.10 -3.60 28.47
CA ALA A 360 -14.18 -2.81 29.71
C ALA A 360 -12.85 -2.13 30.03
N GLU A 361 -11.72 -2.83 29.91
CA GLU A 361 -10.38 -2.25 30.07
C GLU A 361 -10.11 -1.14 29.03
N MET A 362 -10.50 -1.36 27.77
CA MET A 362 -10.38 -0.34 26.72
C MET A 362 -11.26 0.88 27.02
N LEU A 363 -12.47 0.65 27.55
CA LEU A 363 -13.43 1.69 27.89
C LEU A 363 -12.92 2.54 29.04
N GLU A 364 -12.50 1.90 30.14
CA GLU A 364 -11.92 2.57 31.30
C GLU A 364 -10.72 3.43 30.89
N ALA A 365 -9.77 2.86 30.16
CA ALA A 365 -8.59 3.60 29.72
C ALA A 365 -8.90 4.79 28.80
N GLU A 366 -9.91 4.67 27.94
CA GLU A 366 -10.35 5.77 27.06
C GLU A 366 -11.11 6.85 27.84
N VAL A 367 -12.00 6.44 28.76
CA VAL A 367 -12.79 7.34 29.62
C VAL A 367 -11.88 8.13 30.55
N THR A 368 -10.98 7.47 31.28
CA THR A 368 -10.01 8.11 32.17
C THR A 368 -9.19 9.14 31.41
N LYS A 369 -8.60 8.76 30.27
CA LYS A 369 -7.82 9.68 29.44
C LYS A 369 -8.62 10.91 29.03
N ARG A 370 -9.87 10.74 28.58
CA ARG A 370 -10.71 11.85 28.11
C ARG A 370 -11.21 12.73 29.23
N ILE A 371 -11.48 12.19 30.41
CA ILE A 371 -11.89 12.97 31.58
C ILE A 371 -10.71 13.79 32.10
N ASP A 372 -9.52 13.20 32.21
CA ASP A 372 -8.32 13.92 32.66
C ASP A 372 -8.00 15.11 31.75
N ILE A 373 -8.04 14.89 30.43
CA ILE A 373 -7.83 15.95 29.43
C ILE A 373 -9.00 16.94 29.43
N GLY A 374 -10.23 16.44 29.54
CA GLY A 374 -11.46 17.22 29.44
C GLY A 374 -11.74 18.11 30.65
N LEU A 375 -11.26 17.76 31.85
CA LEU A 375 -11.43 18.60 33.04
C LEU A 375 -10.25 19.57 33.24
N ALA A 376 -9.12 19.35 32.55
CA ALA A 376 -7.95 20.24 32.62
C ALA A 376 -8.09 21.49 31.73
N ASP A 377 -8.93 21.43 30.69
CA ASP A 377 -9.20 22.53 29.74
C ASP A 377 -10.53 23.21 30.05
N GLU A 378 -10.61 24.54 29.95
CA GLU A 378 -11.85 25.31 30.18
C GLU A 378 -12.96 24.94 29.16
N GLU A 379 -12.58 24.58 27.93
CA GLU A 379 -13.53 24.09 26.92
C GLU A 379 -13.68 22.55 26.92
N GLY A 380 -12.98 21.84 27.79
CA GLY A 380 -12.99 20.38 27.79
C GLY A 380 -14.31 19.73 28.27
N PRO A 381 -15.02 20.24 29.30
CA PRO A 381 -16.18 19.54 29.86
C PRO A 381 -17.34 19.35 28.87
N TRP A 382 -17.59 20.32 27.99
CA TRP A 382 -18.65 20.19 26.98
C TRP A 382 -18.27 19.22 25.87
N LYS A 383 -16.98 19.15 25.49
CA LYS A 383 -16.46 18.16 24.53
C LYS A 383 -16.59 16.75 25.09
N LEU A 384 -16.34 16.59 26.40
CA LEU A 384 -16.52 15.34 27.11
C LEU A 384 -17.99 14.89 27.11
N ILE A 385 -18.94 15.75 27.49
CA ILE A 385 -20.38 15.42 27.45
C ILE A 385 -20.83 15.09 26.03
N ALA A 386 -20.43 15.88 25.03
CA ALA A 386 -20.76 15.62 23.63
C ALA A 386 -20.24 14.24 23.16
N TRP A 387 -19.02 13.88 23.57
CA TRP A 387 -18.47 12.56 23.29
C TRP A 387 -19.23 11.43 24.02
N LEU A 388 -19.55 11.59 25.30
CA LEU A 388 -20.33 10.60 26.05
C LEU A 388 -21.72 10.40 25.44
N ASP A 389 -22.38 11.47 25.02
CA ASP A 389 -23.66 11.44 24.31
C ASP A 389 -23.55 10.79 22.92
N GLN A 390 -22.38 10.87 22.27
CA GLN A 390 -22.11 10.18 21.00
C GLN A 390 -21.82 8.69 21.21
N VAL A 391 -21.04 8.33 22.24
CA VAL A 391 -20.71 6.94 22.59
C VAL A 391 -21.98 6.23 23.03
N GLN A 392 -22.66 6.76 24.04
CA GLN A 392 -23.90 6.20 24.57
C GLN A 392 -25.03 7.24 24.52
N PRO A 393 -25.66 7.43 23.34
CA PRO A 393 -26.91 8.18 23.25
C PRO A 393 -28.05 7.45 23.98
N ALA A 394 -29.12 8.18 24.30
CA ALA A 394 -30.32 7.57 24.87
C ALA A 394 -30.89 6.45 23.98
N PHE A 395 -31.45 5.40 24.57
CA PHE A 395 -32.04 4.26 23.84
C PHE A 395 -33.22 3.63 24.59
N GLU A 396 -34.12 2.97 23.85
CA GLU A 396 -35.23 2.23 24.44
C GLU A 396 -34.72 0.95 25.12
N SER A 397 -35.02 0.83 26.42
CA SER A 397 -34.79 -0.33 27.25
C SER A 397 -36.11 -0.97 27.70
N LYS A 398 -36.01 -2.15 28.33
CA LYS A 398 -37.17 -2.87 28.86
C LYS A 398 -37.99 -2.05 29.86
N THR A 399 -37.32 -1.25 30.69
CA THR A 399 -37.94 -0.42 31.74
C THR A 399 -38.31 0.98 31.24
N GLY A 400 -38.11 1.28 29.96
CA GLY A 400 -38.33 2.63 29.41
C GLY A 400 -37.11 3.19 28.70
N LEU A 401 -37.04 4.50 28.56
CA LEU A 401 -35.91 5.15 27.90
C LEU A 401 -34.70 5.25 28.84
N PHE A 402 -33.56 4.71 28.42
CA PHE A 402 -32.30 4.81 29.13
C PHE A 402 -31.59 6.12 28.72
N PRO A 403 -31.20 7.00 29.66
CA PRO A 403 -30.57 8.30 29.34
C PRO A 403 -29.12 8.14 28.85
N SER A 404 -28.60 9.13 28.14
CA SER A 404 -27.15 9.32 28.04
C SER A 404 -26.61 9.88 29.37
N TYR A 405 -25.28 9.88 29.56
CA TYR A 405 -24.71 10.42 30.79
C TYR A 405 -25.04 11.92 30.97
N GLY A 406 -25.00 12.72 29.89
CA GLY A 406 -25.42 14.12 29.94
C GLY A 406 -26.86 14.27 30.42
N PHE A 407 -27.79 13.44 29.91
CA PHE A 407 -29.18 13.45 30.36
C PHE A 407 -29.37 12.91 31.79
N LYS A 408 -28.55 11.95 32.25
CA LYS A 408 -28.56 11.49 33.65
C LYS A 408 -28.30 12.67 34.60
N LEU A 409 -27.24 13.45 34.35
CA LEU A 409 -26.90 14.63 35.15
C LEU A 409 -28.05 15.65 35.21
N LEU A 410 -28.77 15.82 34.10
CA LEU A 410 -29.90 16.74 34.01
C LEU A 410 -31.14 16.22 34.75
N LEU A 411 -31.43 14.91 34.66
CA LEU A 411 -32.54 14.28 35.37
C LEU A 411 -32.39 14.44 36.89
N ASP A 412 -31.18 14.35 37.41
CA ASP A 412 -30.87 14.57 38.84
C ASP A 412 -31.21 16.00 39.32
N LYS A 413 -31.39 16.96 38.39
CA LYS A 413 -31.81 18.33 38.70
C LYS A 413 -33.32 18.54 38.63
N ILE A 414 -34.10 17.58 38.13
CA ILE A 414 -35.56 17.68 38.09
C ILE A 414 -36.13 17.14 39.40
N GLY A 415 -36.56 18.07 40.27
CA GLY A 415 -37.18 17.75 41.55
C GLY A 415 -38.60 17.15 41.43
N SER A 416 -39.26 16.95 42.57
CA SER A 416 -40.63 16.42 42.65
C SER A 416 -41.66 17.28 41.91
N ASP A 417 -41.45 18.60 41.92
CA ASP A 417 -42.23 19.54 41.11
C ASP A 417 -41.61 19.65 39.71
N VAL A 418 -42.09 18.79 38.81
CA VAL A 418 -41.53 18.61 37.47
C VAL A 418 -41.58 19.90 36.64
N ARG A 419 -42.70 20.62 36.66
CA ARG A 419 -42.89 21.84 35.86
C ARG A 419 -41.87 22.95 36.17
N PRO A 420 -41.78 23.49 37.40
CA PRO A 420 -40.85 24.58 37.68
C PRO A 420 -39.39 24.14 37.56
N SER A 421 -39.06 22.91 37.94
CA SER A 421 -37.69 22.38 37.85
C SER A 421 -37.25 22.23 36.39
N THR A 422 -38.13 21.74 35.50
CA THR A 422 -37.84 21.61 34.06
C THR A 422 -37.67 22.98 33.41
N LEU A 423 -38.53 23.95 33.75
CA LEU A 423 -38.44 25.31 33.21
C LEU A 423 -37.13 26.00 33.62
N ASP A 424 -36.73 25.88 34.89
CA ASP A 424 -35.45 26.41 35.38
C ASP A 424 -34.25 25.77 34.66
N LEU A 425 -34.26 24.44 34.55
CA LEU A 425 -33.20 23.68 33.86
C LEU A 425 -33.06 24.10 32.40
N VAL A 426 -34.17 24.20 31.67
CA VAL A 426 -34.17 24.58 30.25
C VAL A 426 -33.73 26.03 30.08
N SER A 427 -34.19 26.93 30.95
CA SER A 427 -33.77 28.34 30.93
C SER A 427 -32.25 28.48 31.12
N LYS A 428 -31.68 27.76 32.10
CA LYS A 428 -30.22 27.70 32.32
C LYS A 428 -29.47 27.08 31.14
N SER A 429 -30.06 26.08 30.48
CA SER A 429 -29.45 25.44 29.31
C SER A 429 -29.36 26.40 28.12
N ILE A 430 -30.40 27.18 27.87
CA ILE A 430 -30.39 28.21 26.82
C ILE A 430 -29.39 29.33 27.17
N GLU A 431 -29.36 29.75 28.44
CA GLU A 431 -28.46 30.81 28.90
C GLU A 431 -26.99 30.40 28.79
N THR A 432 -26.64 29.18 29.19
CA THR A 432 -25.28 28.63 29.06
C THR A 432 -24.85 28.43 27.60
N GLU A 433 -25.74 27.93 26.74
CA GLU A 433 -25.48 27.83 25.30
C GLU A 433 -25.18 29.21 24.69
N TYR A 434 -25.96 30.22 25.05
CA TYR A 434 -25.78 31.56 24.51
C TYR A 434 -24.54 32.24 25.08
N ALA A 435 -24.23 32.04 26.36
CA ALA A 435 -22.97 32.49 26.95
C ALA A 435 -21.75 31.87 26.25
N HIS A 436 -21.81 30.57 25.92
CA HIS A 436 -20.77 29.91 25.12
C HIS A 436 -20.70 30.47 23.69
N ALA A 437 -21.85 30.67 23.03
CA ALA A 437 -21.89 31.27 21.70
C ALA A 437 -21.33 32.69 21.68
N MET A 438 -21.56 33.48 22.74
CA MET A 438 -21.08 34.85 22.90
C MET A 438 -19.56 34.89 23.08
N ARG A 439 -18.98 34.04 23.94
CA ARG A 439 -17.52 33.91 24.09
C ARG A 439 -16.83 33.59 22.76
N ALA A 440 -17.45 32.75 21.95
CA ALA A 440 -16.92 32.43 20.62
C ALA A 440 -17.07 33.57 19.60
N ILE A 441 -18.02 34.50 19.79
CA ILE A 441 -18.14 35.73 18.99
C ILE A 441 -17.07 36.74 19.43
N GLU A 442 -16.87 36.90 20.74
CA GLU A 442 -15.79 37.72 21.32
C GLU A 442 -14.43 37.28 20.76
N ALA A 443 -14.08 36.00 20.90
CA ALA A 443 -12.82 35.46 20.36
C ALA A 443 -12.69 35.59 18.82
N LEU A 444 -13.81 35.58 18.09
CA LEU A 444 -13.81 35.81 16.64
C LEU A 444 -13.49 37.27 16.32
N ILE A 445 -14.04 38.21 17.08
CA ILE A 445 -13.81 39.64 16.93
C ILE A 445 -12.35 39.95 17.26
N ASP A 446 -11.84 39.48 18.40
CA ASP A 446 -10.45 39.68 18.83
C ASP A 446 -9.46 39.15 17.78
N LYS A 447 -9.68 37.93 17.29
CA LYS A 447 -8.83 37.35 16.24
C LYS A 447 -8.92 38.11 14.91
N THR A 448 -10.09 38.69 14.62
CA THR A 448 -10.26 39.49 13.41
C THR A 448 -9.55 40.83 13.54
N GLU A 449 -9.56 41.43 14.73
CA GLU A 449 -8.78 42.63 15.07
C GLU A 449 -7.29 42.40 14.84
N GLU A 450 -6.70 41.38 15.47
CA GLU A 450 -5.28 41.04 15.29
C GLU A 450 -4.93 40.84 13.81
N SER A 451 -5.77 40.11 13.07
CA SER A 451 -5.57 39.87 11.64
C SER A 451 -5.77 41.13 10.79
N LEU A 452 -6.64 42.05 11.21
CA LEU A 452 -6.93 43.30 10.51
C LEU A 452 -5.77 44.28 10.72
N GLU A 453 -5.29 44.45 11.95
CA GLU A 453 -4.11 45.26 12.27
C GLU A 453 -2.89 44.82 11.47
N GLN A 454 -2.63 43.50 11.44
CA GLN A 454 -1.54 42.95 10.63
C GLN A 454 -1.72 43.27 9.13
N GLN A 455 -2.94 43.13 8.60
CA GLN A 455 -3.21 43.44 7.20
C GLN A 455 -3.07 44.93 6.89
N ILE A 456 -3.50 45.81 7.78
CA ILE A 456 -3.36 47.26 7.62
C ILE A 456 -1.87 47.60 7.61
N SER A 457 -1.11 47.16 8.61
CA SER A 457 0.34 47.41 8.72
C SER A 457 1.11 46.90 7.49
N GLU A 458 0.85 45.68 7.02
CA GLU A 458 1.50 45.15 5.80
C GLU A 458 1.21 46.00 4.55
N ARG A 459 0.03 46.64 4.47
CA ARG A 459 -0.35 47.46 3.32
C ARG A 459 0.16 48.89 3.46
N GLU A 460 0.20 49.43 4.67
CA GLU A 460 0.86 50.69 4.97
C GLU A 460 2.34 50.62 4.64
N ASP A 461 3.05 49.58 5.08
CA ASP A 461 4.47 49.36 4.75
C ASP A 461 4.71 49.26 3.23
N ALA A 462 3.80 48.59 2.51
CA ALA A 462 3.88 48.49 1.06
C ALA A 462 3.66 49.84 0.38
N LEU A 463 2.71 50.64 0.87
CA LEU A 463 2.46 52.00 0.39
C LEU A 463 3.64 52.92 0.72
N ASP A 464 4.21 52.84 1.92
CA ASP A 464 5.40 53.56 2.35
C ASP A 464 6.57 53.31 1.40
N ALA A 465 6.88 52.04 1.12
CA ALA A 465 7.93 51.66 0.20
C ALA A 465 7.66 52.15 -1.24
N TYR A 466 6.39 52.10 -1.67
CA TYR A 466 5.99 52.57 -2.99
C TYR A 466 6.13 54.09 -3.14
N PHE A 467 5.62 54.87 -2.19
CA PHE A 467 5.71 56.34 -2.21
C PHE A 467 7.15 56.83 -2.02
N GLN A 468 7.95 56.16 -1.18
CA GLN A 468 9.39 56.42 -1.08
C GLN A 468 10.10 56.18 -2.43
N GLY A 469 9.79 55.08 -3.12
CA GLY A 469 10.32 54.81 -4.45
C GLY A 469 9.85 55.84 -5.50
N LEU A 470 8.64 56.37 -5.35
CA LEU A 470 8.08 57.40 -6.22
C LEU A 470 8.78 58.75 -6.03
N ARG A 471 9.16 59.08 -4.78
CA ARG A 471 9.94 60.26 -4.42
C ARG A 471 11.36 60.25 -5.01
N ASP A 472 11.96 59.07 -5.09
CA ASP A 472 13.31 58.88 -5.63
C ASP A 472 13.33 58.74 -7.18
N ALA A 473 12.17 58.75 -7.84
CA ALA A 473 12.06 58.59 -9.29
C ALA A 473 12.35 59.90 -10.06
N GLU A 474 13.01 59.81 -11.21
CA GLU A 474 13.33 60.97 -12.07
C GLU A 474 12.07 61.61 -12.72
N GLU A 475 11.02 60.81 -12.96
CA GLU A 475 9.73 61.27 -13.50
C GLU A 475 8.57 60.75 -12.66
N THR A 476 7.74 61.66 -12.13
CA THR A 476 6.51 61.29 -11.43
C THR A 476 5.43 60.83 -12.43
N PRO A 477 4.86 59.63 -12.25
CA PRO A 477 3.79 59.14 -13.12
C PRO A 477 2.54 60.01 -13.04
N ARG A 478 1.67 59.94 -14.07
CA ARG A 478 0.36 60.62 -14.01
C ARG A 478 -0.46 60.08 -12.83
N PRO A 479 -1.26 60.92 -12.13
CA PRO A 479 -2.06 60.50 -10.97
C PRO A 479 -2.89 59.24 -11.21
N GLN A 480 -3.46 59.10 -12.41
CA GLN A 480 -4.28 57.96 -12.79
C GLN A 480 -3.49 56.63 -12.84
N LYS A 481 -2.23 56.68 -13.25
CA LYS A 481 -1.33 55.52 -13.26
C LYS A 481 -0.89 55.17 -11.83
N ILE A 482 -0.63 56.17 -10.98
CA ILE A 482 -0.33 55.96 -9.55
C ILE A 482 -1.50 55.24 -8.87
N LEU A 483 -2.74 55.66 -9.13
CA LEU A 483 -3.93 55.01 -8.57
C LEU A 483 -4.10 53.56 -9.04
N GLU A 484 -3.81 53.25 -10.31
CA GLU A 484 -3.82 51.88 -10.84
C GLU A 484 -2.75 51.00 -10.16
N GLU A 485 -1.53 51.53 -9.99
CA GLU A 485 -0.43 50.85 -9.33
C GLU A 485 -0.71 50.62 -7.84
N VAL A 486 -1.25 51.61 -7.13
CA VAL A 486 -1.71 51.49 -5.72
C VAL A 486 -2.81 50.43 -5.59
N THR A 487 -3.80 50.43 -6.48
CA THR A 487 -4.90 49.44 -6.46
C THR A 487 -4.34 48.02 -6.67
N ALA A 488 -3.39 47.86 -7.59
CA ALA A 488 -2.74 46.58 -7.87
C ALA A 488 -1.83 46.11 -6.71
N LEU A 489 -1.14 47.04 -6.05
CA LEU A 489 -0.25 46.80 -4.92
C LEU A 489 -1.04 46.33 -3.70
N VAL A 490 -2.08 47.08 -3.32
CA VAL A 490 -2.90 46.80 -2.14
C VAL A 490 -3.86 45.63 -2.37
N ARG A 491 -4.20 45.34 -3.63
CA ARG A 491 -5.12 44.28 -4.08
C ARG A 491 -6.53 44.45 -3.55
N LEU A 492 -6.99 45.69 -3.44
CA LEU A 492 -8.33 46.05 -3.00
C LEU A 492 -9.06 46.89 -4.05
N PRO A 493 -10.38 46.73 -4.20
CA PRO A 493 -11.17 47.62 -5.04
C PRO A 493 -11.36 48.97 -4.32
N LEU A 494 -10.47 49.93 -4.56
CA LEU A 494 -10.53 51.26 -3.97
C LEU A 494 -11.30 52.24 -4.86
N LYS A 495 -12.11 53.10 -4.24
CA LYS A 495 -12.77 54.22 -4.90
C LYS A 495 -12.17 55.52 -4.41
N PHE A 496 -11.31 56.12 -5.22
CA PHE A 496 -10.63 57.37 -4.88
C PHE A 496 -11.55 58.57 -5.09
N SER A 497 -11.48 59.54 -4.17
CA SER A 497 -12.19 60.81 -4.30
C SER A 497 -11.51 61.72 -5.34
N ASN A 498 -12.24 62.72 -5.84
CA ASN A 498 -11.67 63.75 -6.71
C ASN A 498 -10.60 64.59 -5.98
N GLU A 499 -10.63 64.60 -4.65
CA GLU A 499 -9.67 65.30 -3.80
C GLU A 499 -8.33 64.57 -3.80
N ILE A 500 -8.30 63.25 -3.51
CA ILE A 500 -7.10 62.41 -3.61
C ILE A 500 -6.46 62.49 -5.02
N GLN A 501 -7.28 62.52 -6.07
CA GLN A 501 -6.77 62.71 -7.45
C GLN A 501 -6.09 64.07 -7.68
N LYS A 502 -6.58 65.12 -7.02
CA LYS A 502 -6.01 66.45 -7.10
C LYS A 502 -4.71 66.52 -6.30
N THR A 503 -4.70 65.99 -5.07
CA THR A 503 -3.52 65.97 -4.19
C THR A 503 -2.37 65.20 -4.84
N LEU A 504 -2.65 64.03 -5.43
CA LEU A 504 -1.68 63.25 -6.21
C LEU A 504 -1.07 64.01 -7.41
N GLY A 505 -1.78 65.00 -7.94
CA GLY A 505 -1.29 65.85 -9.03
C GLY A 505 -0.47 67.05 -8.56
N GLU A 506 -0.57 67.42 -7.30
CA GLU A 506 0.19 68.51 -6.65
C GLU A 506 1.46 67.93 -6.00
N ASP A 507 1.30 67.05 -5.01
CA ASP A 507 2.37 66.29 -4.38
C ASP A 507 1.86 64.86 -4.03
N PRO A 508 2.42 63.80 -4.64
CA PRO A 508 2.04 62.43 -4.34
C PRO A 508 2.20 62.05 -2.86
N GLU A 509 3.16 62.63 -2.14
CA GLU A 509 3.42 62.28 -0.74
C GLU A 509 2.31 62.79 0.18
N ASP A 510 1.72 63.95 -0.13
CA ASP A 510 0.60 64.52 0.63
C ASP A 510 -0.68 63.68 0.51
N ALA A 511 -0.82 62.88 -0.55
CA ALA A 511 -1.95 61.98 -0.75
C ALA A 511 -1.79 60.61 -0.06
N LYS A 512 -0.61 60.32 0.49
CA LYS A 512 -0.26 59.02 1.07
C LYS A 512 -1.15 58.69 2.28
N GLU A 513 -1.28 59.63 3.23
CA GLU A 513 -2.07 59.45 4.45
C GLU A 513 -3.55 59.20 4.11
N ASP A 514 -4.13 59.98 3.19
CA ASP A 514 -5.50 59.79 2.70
C ASP A 514 -5.72 58.42 2.06
N ILE A 515 -4.73 57.91 1.32
CA ILE A 515 -4.78 56.59 0.69
C ILE A 515 -4.64 55.48 1.74
N GLN A 516 -3.78 55.64 2.73
CA GLN A 516 -3.65 54.71 3.86
C GLN A 516 -4.96 54.61 4.65
N GLU A 517 -5.58 55.74 4.98
CA GLU A 517 -6.88 55.78 5.65
C GLU A 517 -7.98 55.12 4.80
N LEU A 518 -8.00 55.37 3.49
CA LEU A 518 -8.94 54.72 2.56
C LEU A 518 -8.76 53.19 2.51
N VAL A 519 -7.51 52.72 2.53
CA VAL A 519 -7.18 51.29 2.54
C VAL A 519 -7.58 50.64 3.85
N ALA A 520 -7.25 51.27 4.98
CA ALA A 520 -7.66 50.82 6.30
C ALA A 520 -9.18 50.73 6.41
N GLY A 521 -9.91 51.79 6.05
CA GLY A 521 -11.37 51.80 6.06
C GLY A 521 -12.00 50.72 5.17
N GLN A 522 -11.45 50.47 3.97
CA GLN A 522 -11.95 49.42 3.09
C GLN A 522 -11.68 48.01 3.64
N LEU A 523 -10.53 47.78 4.28
CA LEU A 523 -10.22 46.52 4.97
C LEU A 523 -11.17 46.31 6.16
N THR A 524 -11.41 47.34 6.97
CA THR A 524 -12.36 47.32 8.09
C THR A 524 -13.75 46.91 7.61
N ILE A 525 -14.26 47.50 6.52
CA ILE A 525 -15.58 47.14 5.95
C ILE A 525 -15.64 45.67 5.50
N ILE A 526 -14.57 45.17 4.86
CA ILE A 526 -14.51 43.77 4.40
C ILE A 526 -14.49 42.81 5.60
N SER A 527 -13.67 43.10 6.61
CA SER A 527 -13.58 42.32 7.84
C SER A 527 -14.91 42.34 8.61
N ALA A 528 -15.50 43.53 8.79
CA ALA A 528 -16.81 43.70 9.42
C ALA A 528 -17.89 42.89 8.72
N THR A 529 -17.95 42.93 7.38
CA THR A 529 -18.94 42.17 6.60
C THR A 529 -18.80 40.66 6.81
N ARG A 530 -17.56 40.15 6.92
CA ARG A 530 -17.30 38.73 7.21
C ARG A 530 -17.74 38.35 8.63
N VAL A 531 -17.40 39.17 9.61
CA VAL A 531 -17.77 38.94 11.02
C VAL A 531 -19.28 39.02 11.19
N ILE A 532 -19.94 40.02 10.58
CA ILE A 532 -21.40 40.12 10.52
C ILE A 532 -22.03 38.83 9.97
N GLY A 533 -21.50 38.32 8.85
CA GLY A 533 -21.98 37.06 8.26
C GLY A 533 -21.78 35.86 9.19
N ALA A 534 -20.65 35.79 9.88
CA ALA A 534 -20.36 34.74 10.85
C ALA A 534 -21.28 34.81 12.09
N ILE A 535 -21.54 36.01 12.61
CA ILE A 535 -22.48 36.25 13.71
C ILE A 535 -23.90 35.87 13.29
N GLN A 536 -24.37 36.30 12.12
CA GLN A 536 -25.69 35.95 11.59
C GLN A 536 -25.86 34.43 11.44
N ASN A 537 -24.85 33.74 10.92
CA ASN A 537 -24.88 32.28 10.80
C ASN A 537 -24.95 31.58 12.17
N ARG A 538 -24.25 32.10 13.17
CA ARG A 538 -24.23 31.54 14.54
C ARG A 538 -25.55 31.78 15.28
N ILE A 539 -26.18 32.94 15.06
CA ILE A 539 -27.49 33.27 15.65
C ILE A 539 -28.63 32.54 14.91
N GLY A 540 -28.46 32.29 13.61
CA GLY A 540 -29.43 31.58 12.77
C GLY A 540 -30.60 32.45 12.31
N GLU A 541 -30.50 33.77 12.47
CA GLU A 541 -31.51 34.76 12.04
C GLU A 541 -30.82 35.95 11.36
N GLN A 542 -31.54 36.64 10.46
CA GLN A 542 -31.05 37.88 9.88
C GLN A 542 -31.22 39.04 10.86
N ILE A 543 -30.12 39.75 11.10
CA ILE A 543 -30.06 40.87 12.02
C ILE A 543 -29.89 42.16 11.21
N GLN A 544 -30.61 43.20 11.59
CA GLN A 544 -30.40 44.54 11.07
C GLN A 544 -29.20 45.18 11.75
N TRP A 545 -28.25 45.62 10.93
CA TRP A 545 -27.04 46.30 11.37
C TRP A 545 -27.13 47.80 11.09
N PRO A 546 -26.43 48.65 11.87
CA PRO A 546 -26.31 50.07 11.58
C PRO A 546 -25.76 50.31 10.17
N SER A 547 -26.29 51.33 9.49
CA SER A 547 -25.85 51.73 8.15
C SER A 547 -25.80 53.26 8.07
N PRO A 548 -24.64 53.87 7.74
CA PRO A 548 -23.35 53.23 7.44
C PRO A 548 -22.70 52.58 8.67
N LEU A 549 -21.80 51.62 8.45
CA LEU A 549 -20.96 51.04 9.50
C LEU A 549 -19.86 52.05 9.90
N PRO A 550 -19.44 52.09 11.17
CA PRO A 550 -18.28 52.89 11.59
C PRO A 550 -17.00 52.52 10.83
N SER A 551 -16.11 53.49 10.67
CA SER A 551 -14.79 53.31 10.04
C SER A 551 -13.73 52.79 11.02
N GLU A 552 -13.90 53.03 12.32
CA GLU A 552 -13.02 52.55 13.38
C GLU A 552 -13.44 51.16 13.87
N TRP A 553 -12.48 50.26 14.03
CA TRP A 553 -12.76 48.88 14.43
C TRP A 553 -13.27 48.79 15.87
N ASP A 554 -12.75 49.58 16.80
CA ASP A 554 -13.16 49.58 18.21
C ASP A 554 -14.65 49.93 18.38
N GLU A 555 -15.12 50.97 17.70
CA GLU A 555 -16.55 51.32 17.71
C GLU A 555 -17.39 50.22 17.05
N LEU A 556 -16.87 49.61 15.99
CA LEU A 556 -17.55 48.54 15.27
C LEU A 556 -17.63 47.25 16.11
N SER A 557 -16.57 46.87 16.82
CA SER A 557 -16.52 45.68 17.67
C SER A 557 -17.54 45.78 18.81
N ASP A 558 -17.64 46.94 19.46
CA ASP A 558 -18.66 47.23 20.48
C ASP A 558 -20.09 47.12 19.92
N ILE A 559 -20.34 47.66 18.73
CA ILE A 559 -21.65 47.53 18.06
C ILE A 559 -21.94 46.07 17.73
N LEU A 560 -20.97 45.33 17.20
CA LEU A 560 -21.13 43.91 16.86
C LEU A 560 -21.48 43.08 18.09
N LEU A 561 -20.76 43.27 19.19
CA LEU A 561 -20.97 42.56 20.45
C LEU A 561 -22.33 42.88 21.06
N ASN A 562 -22.69 44.17 21.17
CA ASN A 562 -23.97 44.58 21.75
C ASN A 562 -25.16 44.13 20.89
N THR A 563 -25.05 44.23 19.56
CA THR A 563 -26.10 43.77 18.65
C THR A 563 -26.28 42.25 18.72
N ALA A 564 -25.18 41.49 18.82
CA ALA A 564 -25.24 40.04 19.00
C ALA A 564 -25.89 39.66 20.35
N ARG A 565 -25.52 40.36 21.44
CA ARG A 565 -26.09 40.18 22.78
C ARG A 565 -27.60 40.43 22.78
N ASP A 566 -28.04 41.56 22.24
CA ASP A 566 -29.47 41.92 22.13
C ASP A 566 -30.26 40.88 21.32
N ALA A 567 -29.66 40.34 20.25
CA ALA A 567 -30.28 39.32 19.43
C ALA A 567 -30.45 37.99 20.18
N PHE A 568 -29.44 37.54 20.93
CA PHE A 568 -29.55 36.36 21.79
C PHE A 568 -30.55 36.56 22.93
N GLU A 569 -30.60 37.74 23.55
CA GLU A 569 -31.59 38.04 24.60
C GLU A 569 -33.03 37.98 24.09
N LYS A 570 -33.33 38.62 22.96
CA LYS A 570 -34.66 38.55 22.32
C LYS A 570 -35.04 37.12 21.96
N LYS A 571 -34.08 36.34 21.45
CA LYS A 571 -34.30 34.92 21.12
C LYS A 571 -34.58 34.10 22.37
N ARG A 572 -33.82 34.34 23.46
CA ARG A 572 -34.01 33.69 24.77
C ARG A 572 -35.41 33.96 25.31
N GLU A 573 -35.86 35.22 25.32
CA GLU A 573 -37.19 35.59 25.81
C GLU A 573 -38.30 34.89 25.01
N LYS A 574 -38.23 34.96 23.68
CA LYS A 574 -39.20 34.30 22.78
C LYS A 574 -39.22 32.78 23.01
N LEU A 575 -38.05 32.16 23.11
CA LEU A 575 -37.92 30.72 23.29
C LEU A 575 -38.43 30.27 24.67
N ASN A 576 -38.14 31.02 25.74
CA ASN A 576 -38.63 30.73 27.10
C ASN A 576 -40.16 30.79 27.18
N VAL A 577 -40.79 31.76 26.50
CA VAL A 577 -42.26 31.85 26.43
C VAL A 577 -42.83 30.63 25.71
N GLN A 578 -42.26 30.24 24.57
CA GLN A 578 -42.68 29.04 23.83
C GLN A 578 -42.52 27.77 24.68
N ILE A 579 -41.37 27.59 25.33
CA ILE A 579 -41.07 26.42 26.15
C ILE A 579 -42.01 26.34 27.35
N THR A 580 -42.36 27.47 27.97
CA THR A 580 -43.34 27.48 29.07
C THR A 580 -44.69 26.91 28.60
N HIS A 581 -45.15 27.32 27.41
CA HIS A 581 -46.38 26.79 26.82
C HIS A 581 -46.26 25.31 26.42
N ASP A 582 -45.13 24.92 25.84
CA ASP A 582 -44.84 23.54 25.44
C ASP A 582 -44.80 22.60 26.66
N ILE A 583 -44.17 23.02 27.76
CA ILE A 583 -44.15 22.26 29.02
C ILE A 583 -45.58 22.05 29.53
N ASP A 584 -46.40 23.11 29.54
CA ASP A 584 -47.80 23.00 29.98
C ASP A 584 -48.61 22.02 29.11
N ALA A 585 -48.43 22.09 27.79
CA ALA A 585 -49.11 21.19 26.85
C ALA A 585 -48.63 19.73 26.96
N LEU A 586 -47.33 19.51 27.18
CA LEU A 586 -46.74 18.18 27.31
C LEU A 586 -47.12 17.53 28.64
N LEU A 587 -47.06 18.27 29.76
CA LEU A 587 -47.43 17.76 31.09
C LEU A 587 -48.93 17.46 31.22
N GLN A 588 -49.79 18.12 30.43
CA GLN A 588 -51.21 17.75 30.34
C GLN A 588 -51.43 16.38 29.69
N ARG A 589 -50.53 15.96 28.78
CA ARG A 589 -50.62 14.67 28.07
C ARG A 589 -49.93 13.54 28.83
N ASP A 590 -48.77 13.82 29.40
CA ASP A 590 -47.97 12.91 30.20
C ASP A 590 -47.41 13.67 31.42
N PRO A 591 -47.88 13.39 32.65
CA PRO A 591 -47.45 14.09 33.85
C PRO A 591 -45.95 13.94 34.18
N ALA A 592 -45.21 13.07 33.47
CA ALA A 592 -43.78 12.85 33.65
C ALA A 592 -43.39 12.54 35.11
N THR A 593 -44.18 11.68 35.77
CA THR A 593 -43.99 11.30 37.18
C THR A 593 -42.76 10.40 37.40
N ASP A 594 -42.30 9.72 36.36
CA ASP A 594 -41.12 8.85 36.36
C ASP A 594 -39.99 9.44 35.50
N ASP A 595 -38.77 8.94 35.68
CA ASP A 595 -37.60 9.49 34.98
C ASP A 595 -37.67 9.28 33.47
N ASN A 596 -38.41 8.27 33.00
CA ASN A 596 -38.68 8.03 31.59
C ASN A 596 -39.56 9.14 30.98
N GLY A 597 -40.64 9.53 31.66
CA GLY A 597 -41.46 10.67 31.26
C GLY A 597 -40.69 11.99 31.29
N LYS A 598 -39.86 12.22 32.33
CA LYS A 598 -38.98 13.40 32.40
C LYS A 598 -37.96 13.44 31.25
N LEU A 599 -37.36 12.30 30.90
CA LEU A 599 -36.39 12.23 29.81
C LEU A 599 -37.05 12.50 28.44
N ARG A 600 -38.24 11.93 28.20
CA ARG A 600 -39.03 12.22 26.99
C ARG A 600 -39.40 13.69 26.89
N LEU A 601 -39.75 14.32 28.02
CA LEU A 601 -40.01 15.74 28.11
C LEU A 601 -38.78 16.55 27.68
N LEU A 602 -37.60 16.29 28.27
CA LEU A 602 -36.36 16.99 27.92
C LEU A 602 -35.98 16.84 26.43
N LEU A 603 -36.05 15.61 25.91
CA LEU A 603 -35.75 15.32 24.51
C LEU A 603 -36.71 16.05 23.55
N THR A 604 -38.00 16.05 23.86
CA THR A 604 -39.01 16.73 23.03
C THR A 604 -38.83 18.24 23.05
N LEU A 605 -38.54 18.84 24.21
CA LEU A 605 -38.37 20.29 24.35
C LEU A 605 -37.18 20.83 23.56
N SER A 606 -36.08 20.08 23.49
CA SER A 606 -34.88 20.46 22.73
C SER A 606 -35.06 20.41 21.21
N GLN A 607 -36.13 19.76 20.72
CA GLN A 607 -36.38 19.54 19.30
C GLN A 607 -37.55 20.41 18.82
N GLY A 608 -37.42 20.94 17.60
CA GLY A 608 -38.46 21.64 16.88
C GLY A 608 -38.70 20.98 15.52
N THR A 609 -39.87 21.21 14.92
CA THR A 609 -40.18 20.75 13.57
C THR A 609 -40.35 21.92 12.63
N ARG A 610 -39.71 21.85 11.46
CA ARG A 610 -39.95 22.79 10.36
C ARG A 610 -40.36 22.03 9.10
N THR A 611 -41.22 22.62 8.28
CA THR A 611 -41.51 22.10 6.94
C THR A 611 -40.35 22.42 6.00
N ALA A 612 -39.70 21.38 5.48
CA ALA A 612 -38.65 21.50 4.48
C ALA A 612 -39.05 20.74 3.21
N PHE A 613 -38.41 21.03 2.09
CA PHE A 613 -38.57 20.23 0.87
C PHE A 613 -37.43 19.24 0.75
N ASP A 614 -37.74 17.95 0.58
CA ASP A 614 -36.74 16.94 0.27
C ASP A 614 -36.14 17.24 -1.11
N GLN A 615 -34.82 17.44 -1.17
CA GLN A 615 -34.10 17.78 -2.40
C GLN A 615 -34.20 16.70 -3.48
N LYS A 616 -34.42 15.43 -3.11
CA LYS A 616 -34.53 14.32 -4.07
C LYS A 616 -35.96 14.12 -4.57
N THR A 617 -36.96 14.33 -3.72
CA THR A 617 -38.36 14.02 -4.06
C THR A 617 -39.23 15.27 -4.28
N HIS A 618 -38.69 16.47 -4.01
CA HIS A 618 -39.40 17.75 -4.00
C HIS A 618 -40.70 17.75 -3.17
N LYS A 619 -40.85 16.79 -2.26
CA LYS A 619 -42.00 16.70 -1.35
C LYS A 619 -41.73 17.51 -0.10
N GLN A 620 -42.79 18.07 0.46
CA GLN A 620 -42.73 18.63 1.81
C GLN A 620 -42.50 17.49 2.80
N VAL A 621 -41.39 17.57 3.52
CA VAL A 621 -41.00 16.65 4.58
C VAL A 621 -40.81 17.47 5.85
N ARG A 622 -41.31 16.95 6.98
CA ARG A 622 -41.04 17.54 8.29
C ARG A 622 -39.58 17.27 8.63
N GLN A 623 -38.80 18.32 8.80
CA GLN A 623 -37.41 18.24 9.24
C GLN A 623 -37.34 18.62 10.72
N LEU A 624 -36.78 17.73 11.53
CA LEU A 624 -36.41 18.02 12.91
C LEU A 624 -35.19 18.95 12.93
N PHE A 625 -35.21 19.97 13.79
CA PHE A 625 -34.06 20.82 14.08
C PHE A 625 -33.92 20.99 15.60
N SER A 626 -32.69 21.18 16.07
CA SER A 626 -32.44 21.47 17.49
C SER A 626 -32.78 22.94 17.78
N ARG A 627 -33.61 23.17 18.80
CA ARG A 627 -33.98 24.52 19.27
C ARG A 627 -32.89 25.12 20.16
N PHE A 628 -32.30 24.26 20.99
CA PHE A 628 -31.19 24.53 21.91
C PHE A 628 -30.53 23.19 22.30
N THR A 629 -29.37 23.24 22.94
CA THR A 629 -28.65 22.05 23.44
C THR A 629 -28.47 22.07 24.96
N TYR A 630 -28.54 20.90 25.59
CA TYR A 630 -28.28 20.77 27.02
C TYR A 630 -26.79 20.54 27.35
N ILE A 631 -25.96 20.28 26.34
CA ILE A 631 -24.55 19.86 26.51
C ILE A 631 -23.78 20.86 27.36
N PHE A 632 -23.96 22.17 27.14
CA PHE A 632 -23.22 23.21 27.86
C PHE A 632 -23.62 23.30 29.34
N TYR A 633 -24.89 23.15 29.66
CA TYR A 633 -25.33 23.13 31.07
C TYR A 633 -24.91 21.84 31.77
N ALA A 634 -25.02 20.68 31.10
CA ALA A 634 -24.52 19.42 31.64
C ALA A 634 -23.00 19.48 31.89
N ALA A 635 -22.24 20.16 31.03
CA ALA A 635 -20.82 20.42 31.21
C ALA A 635 -20.55 21.30 32.44
N GLN A 636 -21.35 22.35 32.63
CA GLN A 636 -21.26 23.22 33.80
C GLN A 636 -21.51 22.45 35.12
N LEU A 637 -22.34 21.40 35.10
CA LEU A 637 -22.57 20.56 36.27
C LEU A 637 -21.33 19.72 36.66
N LEU A 638 -20.38 19.53 35.74
CA LEU A 638 -19.10 18.86 36.01
C LEU A 638 -18.01 19.84 36.46
N GLU A 639 -18.21 21.15 36.30
CA GLU A 639 -17.25 22.15 36.75
C GLU A 639 -17.05 22.03 38.28
N ASN A 640 -15.79 21.91 38.71
CA ASN A 640 -15.36 21.70 40.10
C ASN A 640 -15.56 20.29 40.67
N SER A 641 -15.90 19.29 39.84
CA SER A 641 -15.89 17.89 40.25
C SER A 641 -14.47 17.31 40.17
N GLU A 642 -14.12 16.43 41.11
CA GLU A 642 -12.84 15.71 41.06
C GLU A 642 -12.87 14.65 39.95
N ALA A 643 -11.79 14.55 39.17
CA ALA A 643 -11.72 13.65 38.01
C ALA A 643 -12.02 12.19 38.39
N GLU A 644 -11.51 11.71 39.53
CA GLU A 644 -11.76 10.34 40.02
C GLU A 644 -13.26 10.07 40.24
N THR A 645 -13.99 11.03 40.82
CA THR A 645 -15.44 10.89 41.04
C THR A 645 -16.20 10.87 39.72
N VAL A 646 -15.83 11.72 38.76
CA VAL A 646 -16.47 11.74 37.44
C VAL A 646 -16.20 10.44 36.69
N ILE A 647 -14.98 9.89 36.77
CA ILE A 647 -14.64 8.59 36.17
C ILE A 647 -15.53 7.49 36.76
N GLU A 648 -15.64 7.40 38.09
CA GLU A 648 -16.46 6.38 38.75
C GLU A 648 -17.94 6.50 38.33
N ASP A 649 -18.49 7.72 38.33
CA ASP A 649 -19.88 7.98 37.96
C ASP A 649 -20.20 7.65 36.49
N VAL A 650 -19.27 7.98 35.58
CA VAL A 650 -19.39 7.68 34.14
C VAL A 650 -19.30 6.18 33.92
N MET A 651 -18.32 5.51 34.53
CA MET A 651 -18.14 4.06 34.38
C MET A 651 -19.35 3.30 34.93
N GLN A 652 -19.86 3.67 36.11
CA GLN A 652 -21.06 3.07 36.67
C GLN A 652 -22.29 3.23 35.75
N HIS A 653 -22.42 4.40 35.11
CA HIS A 653 -23.49 4.65 34.15
C HIS A 653 -23.36 3.80 32.88
N LEU A 654 -22.15 3.70 32.32
CA LEU A 654 -21.88 2.90 31.13
C LEU A 654 -22.05 1.40 31.39
N ASP A 655 -21.68 0.90 32.57
CA ASP A 655 -21.95 -0.47 33.01
C ASP A 655 -23.45 -0.77 33.12
N ALA A 656 -24.24 0.20 33.59
CA ALA A 656 -25.69 0.09 33.62
C ALA A 656 -26.27 0.09 32.20
N ALA A 657 -25.73 0.92 31.30
CA ALA A 657 -26.12 0.97 29.90
C ALA A 657 -25.83 -0.37 29.19
N GLU A 658 -24.65 -0.96 29.43
CA GLU A 658 -24.28 -2.24 28.86
C GLU A 658 -25.20 -3.37 29.33
N ARG A 659 -25.52 -3.40 30.63
CA ARG A 659 -26.49 -4.36 31.20
C ARG A 659 -27.87 -4.22 30.53
N ALA A 660 -28.36 -2.99 30.38
CA ALA A 660 -29.63 -2.74 29.70
C ALA A 660 -29.60 -3.19 28.23
N LEU A 661 -28.50 -2.94 27.49
CA LEU A 661 -28.34 -3.42 26.12
C LEU A 661 -28.32 -4.95 26.01
N ARG A 662 -27.62 -5.62 26.92
CA ARG A 662 -27.57 -7.09 26.99
C ARG A 662 -28.97 -7.67 27.17
N GLU A 663 -29.81 -7.09 28.03
CA GLU A 663 -31.20 -7.51 28.21
C GLU A 663 -32.03 -7.37 26.94
N ILE A 664 -31.95 -6.20 26.27
CA ILE A 664 -32.69 -5.94 25.03
C ILE A 664 -32.28 -6.93 23.94
N TRP A 665 -30.97 -7.15 23.76
CA TRP A 665 -30.45 -8.12 22.79
C TRP A 665 -30.90 -9.53 23.08
N GLY A 666 -30.88 -9.94 24.34
CA GLY A 666 -31.39 -11.23 24.78
C GLY A 666 -32.85 -11.41 24.38
N GLU A 667 -33.72 -10.44 24.71
CA GLU A 667 -35.16 -10.53 24.44
C GLU A 667 -35.48 -10.54 22.95
N MET A 668 -34.83 -9.69 22.17
CA MET A 668 -35.04 -9.65 20.73
C MET A 668 -34.58 -10.93 20.04
N GLU A 669 -33.40 -11.42 20.39
CA GLU A 669 -32.86 -12.62 19.77
C GLU A 669 -33.66 -13.85 20.18
N PHE A 670 -34.08 -13.90 21.45
CA PHE A 670 -35.04 -14.90 21.91
C PHE A 670 -36.33 -14.85 21.09
N ASN A 671 -36.94 -13.68 20.92
CA ASN A 671 -38.18 -13.52 20.15
C ASN A 671 -37.99 -13.88 18.66
N ARG A 672 -36.83 -13.55 18.07
CA ARG A 672 -36.49 -13.85 16.68
C ARG A 672 -36.35 -15.36 16.45
N ILE A 673 -35.62 -16.05 17.31
CA ILE A 673 -35.38 -17.50 17.20
C ILE A 673 -36.62 -18.30 17.58
N SER A 674 -37.34 -17.89 18.63
CA SER A 674 -38.55 -18.58 19.14
C SER A 674 -39.67 -18.71 18.11
N GLN A 675 -39.71 -17.84 17.09
CA GLN A 675 -40.69 -17.95 16.01
C GLN A 675 -40.59 -19.27 15.22
N ASN A 676 -39.39 -19.85 15.14
CA ASN A 676 -39.11 -21.06 14.36
C ASN A 676 -38.45 -22.18 15.18
N ALA A 677 -38.09 -21.94 16.44
CA ALA A 677 -37.40 -22.92 17.28
C ALA A 677 -38.37 -23.96 17.85
N VAL A 678 -37.97 -25.23 17.75
CA VAL A 678 -38.69 -26.38 18.29
C VAL A 678 -37.98 -26.90 19.54
N LYS A 679 -36.64 -26.88 19.54
CA LYS A 679 -35.79 -27.38 20.63
C LYS A 679 -34.87 -26.30 21.18
N LEU A 680 -34.39 -26.48 22.41
CA LEU A 680 -33.36 -25.62 22.99
C LEU A 680 -32.07 -25.56 22.16
N ALA A 681 -31.72 -26.64 21.46
CA ALA A 681 -30.59 -26.68 20.52
C ALA A 681 -30.66 -25.61 19.41
N ASP A 682 -31.86 -25.15 19.04
CA ASP A 682 -32.05 -24.17 17.95
C ASP A 682 -31.56 -22.77 18.33
N PHE A 683 -31.37 -22.50 19.62
CA PHE A 683 -30.74 -21.27 20.14
C PHE A 683 -29.20 -21.33 20.16
N GLY A 684 -28.62 -22.43 19.68
CA GLY A 684 -27.20 -22.54 19.40
C GLY A 684 -26.29 -22.47 20.64
N PRO A 685 -25.10 -21.84 20.54
CA PRO A 685 -24.12 -21.81 21.63
C PRO A 685 -24.66 -21.20 22.93
N ALA A 686 -25.53 -20.19 22.85
CA ALA A 686 -26.10 -19.54 24.03
C ALA A 686 -26.94 -20.49 24.89
N ALA A 687 -27.71 -21.40 24.29
CA ALA A 687 -28.44 -22.43 25.03
C ALA A 687 -27.53 -23.49 25.63
N ARG A 688 -26.45 -23.87 24.92
CA ARG A 688 -25.44 -24.80 25.47
C ARG A 688 -24.75 -24.20 26.70
N ILE A 689 -24.43 -22.90 26.67
CA ILE A 689 -23.86 -22.18 27.81
C ILE A 689 -24.85 -22.11 28.98
N ALA A 690 -26.13 -21.86 28.70
CA ALA A 690 -27.16 -21.71 29.74
C ALA A 690 -27.54 -23.02 30.44
N PHE A 691 -27.63 -24.13 29.70
CA PHE A 691 -28.25 -25.37 30.20
C PHE A 691 -27.38 -26.64 30.06
N GLY A 692 -26.19 -26.55 29.46
CA GLY A 692 -25.35 -27.70 29.14
C GLY A 692 -25.89 -28.54 27.98
N GLU A 693 -25.17 -29.61 27.60
CA GLU A 693 -25.56 -30.44 26.43
C GLU A 693 -26.80 -31.32 26.69
N GLU A 694 -27.03 -31.72 27.93
CA GLU A 694 -28.03 -32.73 28.30
C GLU A 694 -29.46 -32.24 28.06
N ARG A 695 -29.71 -30.94 28.24
CA ARG A 695 -31.05 -30.32 28.16
C ARG A 695 -31.39 -29.77 26.77
N LEU A 696 -30.47 -29.80 25.81
CA LEU A 696 -30.67 -29.19 24.48
C LEU A 696 -31.80 -29.82 23.66
N ASN A 697 -32.23 -31.04 24.01
CA ASN A 697 -33.33 -31.72 23.33
C ASN A 697 -34.72 -31.37 23.87
N GLU A 698 -34.82 -30.59 24.95
CA GLU A 698 -36.10 -30.15 25.51
C GLU A 698 -36.85 -29.22 24.54
N ALA A 699 -38.18 -29.31 24.55
CA ALA A 699 -39.03 -28.50 23.69
C ALA A 699 -39.16 -27.07 24.23
N VAL A 700 -39.06 -26.08 23.34
CA VAL A 700 -39.15 -24.65 23.70
C VAL A 700 -40.54 -24.28 24.22
N SER A 701 -41.58 -24.97 23.74
CA SER A 701 -42.98 -24.75 24.16
C SER A 701 -43.25 -25.09 25.62
N THR A 702 -42.42 -25.92 26.24
CA THR A 702 -42.54 -26.33 27.65
C THR A 702 -41.58 -25.60 28.58
N LEU A 703 -40.88 -24.58 28.08
CA LEU A 703 -39.84 -23.88 28.84
C LEU A 703 -40.45 -23.08 30.01
N PRO A 704 -40.05 -23.33 31.27
CA PRO A 704 -40.45 -22.52 32.41
C PRO A 704 -39.99 -21.06 32.27
N GLU A 705 -40.70 -20.11 32.88
CA GLU A 705 -40.34 -18.69 32.82
C GLU A 705 -38.94 -18.41 33.43
N SER A 706 -38.53 -19.18 34.44
CA SER A 706 -37.17 -19.12 35.02
C SER A 706 -36.09 -19.52 34.02
N ASP A 707 -36.32 -20.60 33.26
CA ASP A 707 -35.39 -21.06 32.23
C ASP A 707 -35.39 -20.08 31.05
N ARG A 708 -36.55 -19.52 30.69
CA ARG A 708 -36.65 -18.46 29.69
C ARG A 708 -35.79 -17.25 30.06
N ALA A 709 -35.86 -16.79 31.31
CA ALA A 709 -35.04 -15.66 31.78
C ALA A 709 -33.54 -15.99 31.69
N THR A 710 -33.14 -17.20 32.08
CA THR A 710 -31.75 -17.68 32.00
C THR A 710 -31.25 -17.75 30.56
N LEU A 711 -32.05 -18.29 29.65
CA LEU A 711 -31.74 -18.37 28.23
C LEU A 711 -31.62 -16.98 27.59
N THR A 712 -32.55 -16.09 27.92
CA THR A 712 -32.57 -14.70 27.43
C THR A 712 -31.31 -13.95 27.88
N ALA A 713 -30.91 -14.09 29.15
CA ALA A 713 -29.67 -13.49 29.65
C ALA A 713 -28.42 -14.05 28.96
N SER A 714 -28.36 -15.37 28.74
CA SER A 714 -27.26 -16.01 28.01
C SER A 714 -27.19 -15.56 26.55
N LEU A 715 -28.33 -15.46 25.86
CA LEU A 715 -28.43 -14.92 24.49
C LEU A 715 -27.93 -13.47 24.43
N GLY A 716 -28.34 -12.64 25.39
CA GLY A 716 -27.87 -11.25 25.49
C GLY A 716 -26.37 -11.14 25.63
N LYS A 717 -25.78 -11.94 26.54
CA LYS A 717 -24.32 -12.00 26.73
C LYS A 717 -23.61 -12.49 25.47
N TYR A 718 -24.11 -13.56 24.84
CA TYR A 718 -23.51 -14.12 23.63
C TYR A 718 -23.57 -13.14 22.45
N MET A 719 -24.72 -12.50 22.21
CA MET A 719 -24.87 -11.46 21.18
C MET A 719 -23.95 -10.27 21.44
N MET A 720 -23.80 -9.86 22.70
CA MET A 720 -22.88 -8.78 23.05
C MET A 720 -21.44 -9.11 22.78
N ASN A 721 -21.03 -10.30 23.18
CA ASN A 721 -19.69 -10.80 22.92
C ASN A 721 -19.39 -10.93 21.42
N GLU A 722 -20.35 -11.41 20.60
CA GLU A 722 -20.18 -11.48 19.15
C GLU A 722 -20.14 -10.09 18.50
N SER A 723 -20.92 -9.13 19.01
CA SER A 723 -20.80 -7.73 18.58
C SER A 723 -19.42 -7.16 18.92
N HIS A 724 -18.91 -7.37 20.14
CA HIS A 724 -17.57 -6.96 20.55
C HIS A 724 -16.49 -7.60 19.67
N ARG A 725 -16.62 -8.90 19.36
CA ARG A 725 -15.69 -9.63 18.48
C ARG A 725 -15.65 -9.01 17.09
N ASN A 726 -16.81 -8.78 16.48
CA ASN A 726 -16.92 -8.17 15.16
C ASN A 726 -16.36 -6.74 15.14
N LEU A 727 -16.63 -5.98 16.19
CA LEU A 727 -16.15 -4.62 16.35
C LEU A 727 -14.63 -4.55 16.46
N LEU A 728 -14.03 -5.35 17.35
CA LEU A 728 -12.58 -5.43 17.54
C LEU A 728 -11.89 -5.89 16.25
N LEU A 729 -12.35 -6.98 15.64
CA LEU A 729 -11.78 -7.49 14.39
C LEU A 729 -11.91 -6.48 13.25
N GLY A 730 -13.04 -5.79 13.15
CA GLY A 730 -13.27 -4.73 12.18
C GLY A 730 -12.28 -3.58 12.36
N ALA A 731 -12.17 -3.04 13.58
CA ALA A 731 -11.28 -1.94 13.90
C ALA A 731 -9.80 -2.29 13.64
N PHE A 732 -9.33 -3.44 14.12
CA PHE A 732 -7.97 -3.90 13.84
C PHE A 732 -7.73 -4.13 12.35
N SER A 733 -8.68 -4.68 11.61
CA SER A 733 -8.49 -4.96 10.18
C SER A 733 -8.43 -3.69 9.33
N GLU A 734 -9.35 -2.75 9.58
CA GLU A 734 -9.43 -1.48 8.85
C GLU A 734 -8.19 -0.62 9.10
N LEU A 735 -7.87 -0.36 10.37
CA LEU A 735 -6.78 0.54 10.75
C LEU A 735 -5.40 -0.07 10.48
N TRP A 736 -5.25 -1.40 10.55
CA TRP A 736 -3.99 -2.06 10.20
C TRP A 736 -3.64 -1.91 8.71
N VAL A 737 -4.62 -1.98 7.81
CA VAL A 737 -4.40 -1.78 6.37
C VAL A 737 -3.94 -0.35 6.10
N GLU A 738 -4.60 0.63 6.74
CA GLU A 738 -4.20 2.03 6.65
C GLU A 738 -2.78 2.24 7.20
N TYR A 739 -2.47 1.64 8.36
CA TYR A 739 -1.14 1.69 8.97
C TYR A 739 -0.06 1.13 8.04
N LEU A 740 -0.26 -0.06 7.46
CA LEU A 740 0.69 -0.65 6.53
C LEU A 740 0.96 0.26 5.33
N THR A 741 -0.07 0.93 4.83
CA THR A 741 0.05 1.91 3.74
C THR A 741 0.90 3.12 4.17
N LYS A 742 0.65 3.65 5.37
CA LYS A 742 1.43 4.78 5.92
C LYS A 742 2.90 4.40 6.17
N VAL A 743 3.17 3.18 6.65
CA VAL A 743 4.55 2.73 6.91
C VAL A 743 5.32 2.46 5.61
N GLU A 744 4.67 1.94 4.58
CA GLU A 744 5.29 1.81 3.26
C GLU A 744 5.67 3.18 2.68
N ALA A 745 4.78 4.17 2.80
CA ALA A 745 5.07 5.55 2.42
C ALA A 745 6.22 6.15 3.26
N LEU A 746 6.26 5.87 4.56
CA LEU A 746 7.34 6.29 5.46
C LEU A 746 8.70 5.71 5.03
N ARG A 747 8.74 4.45 4.61
CA ARG A 747 9.97 3.81 4.13
C ARG A 747 10.54 4.54 2.91
N VAL A 748 9.68 4.95 1.98
CA VAL A 748 10.08 5.70 0.78
C VAL A 748 10.54 7.12 1.14
N SER A 749 9.82 7.82 2.02
CA SER A 749 10.15 9.21 2.39
C SER A 749 11.46 9.32 3.18
N ILE A 750 11.72 8.40 4.11
CA ILE A 750 12.95 8.40 4.92
C ILE A 750 14.18 8.11 4.06
N GLY A 751 14.04 7.34 2.99
CA GLY A 751 15.10 7.17 1.99
C GLY A 751 15.54 8.49 1.35
N LEU A 752 14.62 9.46 1.22
CA LEU A 752 14.91 10.82 0.71
C LEU A 752 15.42 11.77 1.81
N GLU A 753 15.03 11.56 3.07
CA GLU A 753 15.52 12.35 4.22
C GLU A 753 16.94 11.95 4.66
N ALA A 754 17.47 10.82 4.19
CA ALA A 754 18.84 10.35 4.45
C ALA A 754 19.95 11.36 4.07
N TYR A 755 19.63 12.38 3.26
CA TYR A 755 20.51 13.51 2.95
C TYR A 755 20.84 14.38 4.18
N ALA A 756 20.09 14.26 5.29
CA ALA A 756 20.25 15.06 6.51
C ALA A 756 21.22 14.47 7.56
N GLN A 757 22.14 13.58 7.17
CA GLN A 757 23.19 12.98 8.03
C GLN A 757 22.69 12.19 9.28
N ARG A 758 21.43 11.76 9.30
CA ARG A 758 20.90 10.85 10.33
C ARG A 758 20.74 9.45 9.76
N ASP A 759 20.95 8.42 10.59
CA ASP A 759 20.75 7.03 10.18
C ASP A 759 19.26 6.79 9.82
N PRO A 760 18.95 6.48 8.54
CA PRO A 760 17.58 6.28 8.07
C PRO A 760 16.84 5.16 8.80
N LEU A 761 17.55 4.09 9.21
CA LEU A 761 16.95 2.97 9.90
C LEU A 761 16.49 3.36 11.32
N VAL A 762 17.30 4.17 12.01
CA VAL A 762 16.95 4.68 13.35
C VAL A 762 15.74 5.59 13.29
N GLN A 763 15.69 6.49 12.31
CA GLN A 763 14.53 7.37 12.10
C GLN A 763 13.27 6.58 11.76
N TYR A 764 13.38 5.57 10.89
CA TYR A 764 12.27 4.69 10.55
C TYR A 764 11.74 3.96 11.78
N LYS A 765 12.62 3.37 12.60
CA LYS A 765 12.24 2.68 13.83
C LYS A 765 11.49 3.60 14.80
N GLY A 766 11.98 4.82 15.01
CA GLY A 766 11.34 5.81 15.88
C GLY A 766 9.94 6.17 15.39
N ARG A 767 9.84 6.68 14.15
CA ARG A 767 8.55 7.10 13.56
C ARG A 767 7.56 5.94 13.42
N ALA A 768 8.02 4.75 13.01
CA ALA A 768 7.15 3.57 12.91
C ALA A 768 6.61 3.13 14.28
N SER A 769 7.39 3.29 15.35
CA SER A 769 6.95 3.02 16.72
C SER A 769 5.90 4.02 17.20
N GLU A 770 6.10 5.31 16.95
CA GLU A 770 5.11 6.36 17.27
C GLU A 770 3.80 6.14 16.51
N MET A 771 3.88 5.88 15.21
CA MET A 771 2.71 5.58 14.38
C MET A 771 1.99 4.31 14.85
N PHE A 772 2.72 3.32 15.36
CA PHE A 772 2.12 2.09 15.89
C PHE A 772 1.41 2.32 17.23
N ALA A 773 1.98 3.15 18.11
CA ALA A 773 1.30 3.56 19.33
C ALA A 773 0.00 4.33 19.01
N GLN A 774 0.05 5.24 18.03
CA GLN A 774 -1.13 5.94 17.55
C GLN A 774 -2.18 4.98 16.96
N LEU A 775 -1.77 3.98 16.18
CA LEU A 775 -2.68 2.94 15.68
C LEU A 775 -3.45 2.26 16.82
N LEU A 776 -2.77 1.89 17.91
CA LEU A 776 -3.44 1.23 19.05
C LEU A 776 -4.41 2.17 19.78
N GLU A 777 -4.10 3.46 19.83
CA GLU A 777 -5.01 4.48 20.33
C GLU A 777 -6.24 4.64 19.42
N ASP A 778 -6.02 4.75 18.11
CA ASP A 778 -7.08 4.88 17.11
C ASP A 778 -8.02 3.67 17.13
N VAL A 779 -7.46 2.45 17.30
CA VAL A 779 -8.25 1.22 17.45
C VAL A 779 -9.15 1.32 18.68
N ARG A 780 -8.61 1.72 19.84
CA ARG A 780 -9.37 1.86 21.08
C ARG A 780 -10.50 2.88 20.92
N GLY A 781 -10.18 4.08 20.40
CA GLY A 781 -11.16 5.13 20.17
C GLY A 781 -12.28 4.71 19.21
N LEU A 782 -11.93 3.99 18.14
CA LEU A 782 -12.90 3.47 17.17
C LEU A 782 -13.83 2.39 17.76
N VAL A 783 -13.27 1.50 18.58
CA VAL A 783 -14.02 0.46 19.29
C VAL A 783 -14.98 1.12 20.28
N ILE A 784 -14.50 1.97 21.18
CA ILE A 784 -15.35 2.61 22.20
C ILE A 784 -16.41 3.52 21.56
N GLY A 785 -16.05 4.27 20.52
CA GLY A 785 -17.00 5.10 19.75
C GLY A 785 -18.15 4.33 19.11
N ARG A 786 -18.04 2.99 18.99
CA ARG A 786 -19.05 2.11 18.38
C ARG A 786 -19.57 1.02 19.32
N ALA A 787 -19.01 0.87 20.51
CA ALA A 787 -19.35 -0.20 21.46
C ALA A 787 -20.85 -0.24 21.79
N PHE A 788 -21.47 0.92 21.94
CA PHE A 788 -22.90 1.06 22.22
C PHE A 788 -23.74 1.43 20.98
N ALA A 789 -23.17 1.40 19.78
CA ALA A 789 -23.82 1.90 18.56
C ALA A 789 -24.68 0.85 17.84
N SER A 790 -24.40 -0.45 18.02
CA SER A 790 -25.21 -1.54 17.47
C SER A 790 -26.52 -1.65 18.26
N ARG A 791 -27.54 -0.91 17.81
CA ARG A 791 -28.82 -0.80 18.53
C ARG A 791 -29.98 -1.36 17.73
N PRO A 792 -30.96 -1.98 18.40
CA PRO A 792 -32.23 -2.25 17.79
C PRO A 792 -33.14 -1.02 17.79
N ARG A 793 -33.32 -0.43 16.60
CA ARG A 793 -34.15 0.75 16.30
C ARG A 793 -33.68 2.04 16.98
N ARG A 794 -33.58 3.10 16.17
CA ARG A 794 -33.44 4.45 16.68
C ARG A 794 -34.76 4.83 17.33
N VAL A 795 -34.71 5.41 18.52
CA VAL A 795 -35.86 6.08 19.13
C VAL A 795 -36.19 7.28 18.24
N GLU A 796 -37.14 7.10 17.32
CA GLU A 796 -37.73 8.21 16.59
C GLU A 796 -38.65 8.93 17.57
N ILE A 797 -38.13 9.99 18.19
CA ILE A 797 -38.96 10.91 18.98
C ILE A 797 -39.97 11.49 17.99
N THR A 798 -41.21 10.99 18.03
CA THR A 798 -42.28 11.58 17.23
C THR A 798 -42.65 12.89 17.94
N PRO A 799 -42.33 14.06 17.36
CA PRO A 799 -42.59 15.32 18.02
C PRO A 799 -44.10 15.44 18.27
N ILE A 800 -44.45 15.60 19.54
CA ILE A 800 -45.83 15.76 19.98
C ILE A 800 -46.31 17.12 19.45
N GLU A 801 -47.42 17.15 18.71
CA GLU A 801 -47.97 18.38 18.13
C GLU A 801 -48.22 19.43 19.22
N THR A 802 -47.31 20.41 19.33
CA THR A 802 -47.56 21.69 19.98
C THR A 802 -48.05 22.65 18.91
N THR A 803 -49.21 23.27 19.16
CA THR A 803 -49.84 24.20 18.22
C THR A 803 -48.96 25.43 18.03
N GLU A 804 -48.26 25.52 16.90
CA GLU A 804 -47.64 26.77 16.47
C GLU A 804 -48.73 27.82 16.20
N VAL A 805 -48.94 28.75 17.13
CA VAL A 805 -49.71 29.97 16.86
C VAL A 805 -48.80 30.91 16.06
N ALA A 806 -48.82 30.77 14.74
CA ALA A 806 -48.23 31.74 13.83
C ALA A 806 -49.10 33.01 13.78
N SER A 807 -48.69 34.07 14.48
CA SER A 807 -49.20 35.42 14.25
C SER A 807 -48.53 36.00 12.99
N ALA A 808 -49.16 35.80 11.83
CA ALA A 808 -48.80 36.52 10.61
C ALA A 808 -49.60 37.83 10.50
N PRO A 809 -49.00 38.97 10.14
CA PRO A 809 -49.74 40.16 9.73
C PRO A 809 -50.45 39.90 8.41
N SER A 810 -51.73 40.21 8.36
CA SER A 810 -52.55 40.14 7.15
C SER A 810 -52.24 41.31 6.21
N GLU A 811 -51.48 41.05 5.14
CA GLU A 811 -51.55 41.87 3.92
C GLU A 811 -51.89 40.99 2.72
N THR A 812 -53.14 41.11 2.28
CA THR A 812 -53.65 40.56 1.02
C THR A 812 -53.03 41.30 -0.16
N SER A 813 -52.19 40.62 -0.93
CA SER A 813 -51.98 40.96 -2.35
C SER A 813 -52.25 39.71 -3.20
N SER A 814 -53.26 39.82 -4.05
CA SER A 814 -53.71 38.80 -4.98
C SER A 814 -52.79 38.74 -6.19
N VAL A 815 -52.05 37.64 -6.35
CA VAL A 815 -51.29 37.37 -7.58
C VAL A 815 -52.15 36.52 -8.52
N GLN A 816 -52.54 37.13 -9.66
CA GLN A 816 -53.15 36.45 -10.79
C GLN A 816 -52.15 35.50 -11.47
N ILE A 817 -52.58 34.25 -11.69
CA ILE A 817 -51.85 33.26 -12.48
C ILE A 817 -52.04 33.59 -13.97
N GLY A 818 -51.06 34.26 -14.56
CA GLY A 818 -50.94 34.44 -16.01
C GLY A 818 -50.08 33.33 -16.63
N GLY A 819 -50.73 32.35 -17.25
CA GLY A 819 -50.04 31.31 -18.02
C GLY A 819 -49.39 31.90 -19.27
N ASN A 820 -48.09 31.66 -19.46
CA ASN A 820 -47.46 31.85 -20.77
C ASN A 820 -46.48 30.71 -21.08
N LYS A 821 -46.93 29.84 -22.01
CA LYS A 821 -46.10 28.81 -22.67
C LYS A 821 -45.03 29.52 -23.51
N LYS A 822 -43.74 29.27 -23.24
CA LYS A 822 -42.70 29.40 -24.28
C LYS A 822 -41.89 28.11 -24.41
N LYS A 823 -41.85 27.64 -25.66
CA LYS A 823 -41.26 26.40 -26.15
C LYS A 823 -39.73 26.42 -26.02
N ARG A 824 -39.19 25.25 -25.67
CA ARG A 824 -37.84 24.75 -25.93
C ARG A 824 -37.24 25.26 -27.26
N LYS A 825 -35.98 25.68 -27.21
CA LYS A 825 -34.99 25.39 -28.26
C LYS A 825 -33.73 24.81 -27.61
N ARG A 826 -33.30 23.68 -28.16
CA ARG A 826 -32.02 23.01 -27.90
C ARG A 826 -30.88 23.91 -28.40
N HIS A 827 -29.83 24.03 -27.60
CA HIS A 827 -28.45 23.72 -28.02
C HIS A 827 -27.72 23.13 -26.82
#